data_AF-A0A829QBL4-F1
#
_entry.id   AF-A0A829QBL4-F1
#
_cell.length_a   1.000
_cell.length_b   1.000
_cell.length_c   1.000
_cell.angle_alpha   90.00
_cell.angle_beta   90.00
_cell.angle_gamma   90.00
#
_symmetry.space_group_name_H-M   'P 1'
#
loop_
_entity.id
_entity.type
_entity.pdbx_description
1 polymer ?
#
loop_
_entity_poly.entity_id
_entity_poly.type
_entity_poly.pdbx_seq_one_letter_code
_entity_poly.pdbx_strand_id
1 'polypeptide(L)'
;MPSGRSNYGLTSVNTTLSATQSASLIATMRVEQDIALGVVSWLGCGTSGITAFYVNIWKLDGVSGDWALVHHSPNILSELTAGTTPNWTFYQLDTPVDQKAGEIYAYELVPVGGTHSVRGISTTDDIPDHPFAQVVGLAATRDNSSSPNTPPSTIAKASVVRSGNIPWIETAIDTGNGVGYYDPISVYAVDDGTIPIPSWCNFVDVVAVGGAGGGQMGFTVGFHGEPGSPGLYKAATWQRGVHFADDTVLTFTKGPGGLGGRLGHDDGEDGTATSWSIPDYSITAEPGIGGTELQLGYNPIGRGPGNFEYKGENHVGGADQKIPGRDGVSPGGGGNGGNGLTFQNGGKGADGAGWVRFRQNPLEGEEVIGGPGQVLVPSIESTASLGTPTVSGGLSLLPLEDQAAIDAIVAANMTAPGGVLAIQSPDGYYTKAYGKVSTAAGARNVIPEDHFRIGSCTKSFTATMILQAVDRGLLSLDDPLEKFLPGVPGGTKITVRHMMCLRSGLFNEQTDLGMMMRYFLMPTSDWTDEETLAIVKQHEPSFEPGQGWAYVNSNYFLLGMIVSIVNGRPTRDVLQTDILDPLGLTQTSWPTTAKMPEPYANGHAWATGIFGGGAWQDATETGPGYASAAGVMISTAHDLLLWAKELRDGTLLSPELHELRTKCYWPVPWGNDDQLTYFGYGHGMFELGQWRGHGGSWRGYEVSVYYLPNGTLFAMCENAQTPTVEVEVSMMFKIGKYLYPDSLTVPDYQANRVFGIPSKASVGKPIVGSIDVKFDNKSTLGTSQATIPEFTLDPEANIVFAYLATQSGIDLSVVTAKIGGVTMNRLPIMSNGSNQLVVWWLLDPPTGARSINLLNAPYGSNYATGAASYKLAAPAGIETPVITQGYSASPSVSATTNSHGRIVNAFLYGGQTSAYNQTERGHLDAVAFGAGLIFGDAPGGSVTFTQTLTAAAPWIGIAIPIVSNAE
;
A
#
# COMPACT_ATOMS: atom_id res chain seq x y z
N MET A 1 -20.78 -14.89 20.10
CA MET A 1 -20.03 -16.16 20.31
C MET A 1 -18.54 -15.83 20.45
N PRO A 2 -17.64 -16.80 20.74
CA PRO A 2 -16.21 -16.51 20.91
C PRO A 2 -15.50 -16.15 19.58
N SER A 3 -15.70 -16.86 18.46
CA SER A 3 -15.03 -16.59 17.16
C SER A 3 -15.95 -16.05 16.07
N GLY A 4 -17.05 -15.40 16.45
CA GLY A 4 -18.13 -15.10 15.54
C GLY A 4 -17.87 -13.96 14.56
N ARG A 5 -18.02 -14.22 13.27
CA ARG A 5 -18.10 -13.20 12.21
C ARG A 5 -19.55 -13.00 11.84
N SER A 6 -20.05 -11.79 11.96
CA SER A 6 -21.42 -11.47 11.58
C SER A 6 -21.47 -10.72 10.25
N ASN A 7 -22.62 -10.80 9.58
CA ASN A 7 -22.84 -10.06 8.34
C ASN A 7 -22.86 -8.54 8.51
N TYR A 8 -23.08 -8.05 9.74
CA TYR A 8 -22.88 -6.67 10.19
C TYR A 8 -22.88 -6.60 11.72
N GLY A 9 -22.50 -5.46 12.30
CA GLY A 9 -22.40 -5.27 13.75
C GLY A 9 -23.74 -5.48 14.46
N LEU A 10 -23.71 -6.17 15.61
CA LEU A 10 -24.91 -6.48 16.41
C LEU A 10 -25.68 -5.22 16.85
N THR A 11 -24.99 -4.08 17.01
CA THR A 11 -25.58 -2.78 17.34
C THR A 11 -26.51 -2.24 16.25
N SER A 12 -26.39 -2.73 15.02
CA SER A 12 -27.25 -2.33 13.90
C SER A 12 -28.55 -3.14 13.84
N VAL A 13 -28.73 -4.14 14.70
CA VAL A 13 -29.87 -5.06 14.68
C VAL A 13 -31.10 -4.47 15.38
N ASN A 14 -31.87 -3.67 14.65
CA ASN A 14 -33.00 -2.90 15.19
C ASN A 14 -34.38 -3.49 14.85
N THR A 15 -34.50 -4.32 13.81
CA THR A 15 -35.78 -4.79 13.28
C THR A 15 -36.02 -6.29 13.47
N THR A 16 -37.29 -6.69 13.49
CA THR A 16 -37.72 -8.10 13.52
C THR A 16 -38.31 -8.48 12.15
N LEU A 17 -37.69 -9.47 11.52
CA LEU A 17 -38.03 -10.00 10.20
C LEU A 17 -38.75 -11.35 10.34
N SER A 18 -39.72 -11.61 9.45
CA SER A 18 -40.47 -12.87 9.44
C SER A 18 -39.92 -13.81 8.37
N ALA A 19 -39.43 -14.98 8.79
CA ALA A 19 -39.14 -16.10 7.90
C ALA A 19 -40.36 -17.03 7.82
N THR A 20 -40.78 -17.36 6.61
CA THR A 20 -41.84 -18.34 6.32
C THR A 20 -41.36 -19.35 5.28
N GLN A 21 -42.09 -20.45 5.09
CA GLN A 21 -41.71 -21.44 4.08
C GLN A 21 -41.68 -20.87 2.65
N SER A 22 -42.61 -19.97 2.32
CA SER A 22 -42.70 -19.34 0.99
C SER A 22 -41.79 -18.11 0.83
N ALA A 23 -41.20 -17.61 1.92
CA ALA A 23 -40.26 -16.50 1.94
C ALA A 23 -39.20 -16.74 3.02
N SER A 24 -38.41 -17.80 2.83
CA SER A 24 -37.26 -18.08 3.69
C SER A 24 -36.25 -16.93 3.59
N LEU A 25 -35.65 -16.54 4.72
CA LEU A 25 -34.73 -15.41 4.76
C LEU A 25 -33.30 -15.87 4.49
N ILE A 26 -32.56 -15.10 3.71
CA ILE A 26 -31.18 -15.39 3.31
C ILE A 26 -30.30 -14.17 3.60
N ALA A 27 -29.19 -14.39 4.31
CA ALA A 27 -28.08 -13.43 4.38
C ALA A 27 -26.90 -13.91 3.54
N THR A 28 -26.27 -13.01 2.79
CA THR A 28 -25.02 -13.30 2.07
C THR A 28 -23.84 -12.64 2.78
N MET A 29 -22.73 -13.36 2.91
CA MET A 29 -21.51 -12.88 3.55
C MET A 29 -20.29 -13.18 2.68
N ARG A 30 -19.38 -12.20 2.58
CA ARG A 30 -18.06 -12.42 2.02
C ARG A 30 -17.11 -12.88 3.11
N VAL A 31 -16.35 -13.93 2.83
CA VAL A 31 -15.40 -14.53 3.77
C VAL A 31 -14.13 -13.70 3.78
N GLU A 32 -13.74 -13.13 4.91
CA GLU A 32 -12.59 -12.20 4.97
C GLU A 32 -11.24 -12.92 5.11
N GLN A 33 -11.25 -14.14 5.64
CA GLN A 33 -10.05 -14.94 5.88
C GLN A 33 -10.42 -16.42 5.74
N ASP A 34 -9.44 -17.27 5.42
CA ASP A 34 -9.64 -18.71 5.40
C ASP A 34 -10.15 -19.21 6.75
N ILE A 35 -11.33 -19.82 6.76
CA ILE A 35 -12.02 -20.23 7.99
C ILE A 35 -12.87 -21.47 7.74
N ALA A 36 -12.82 -22.43 8.66
CA ALA A 36 -13.72 -23.58 8.66
C ALA A 36 -14.99 -23.22 9.44
N LEU A 37 -16.12 -23.12 8.74
CA LEU A 37 -17.40 -22.79 9.34
C LEU A 37 -17.92 -23.99 10.14
N GLY A 38 -18.01 -23.86 11.46
CA GLY A 38 -18.51 -24.90 12.37
C GLY A 38 -19.86 -24.57 13.02
N VAL A 39 -20.21 -23.30 13.17
CA VAL A 39 -21.48 -22.87 13.80
C VAL A 39 -22.10 -21.71 13.01
N VAL A 40 -23.42 -21.76 12.83
CA VAL A 40 -24.26 -20.65 12.36
C VAL A 40 -25.20 -20.26 13.49
N SER A 41 -25.32 -18.98 13.79
CA SER A 41 -26.19 -18.47 14.84
C SER A 41 -26.97 -17.24 14.41
N TRP A 42 -28.11 -17.02 15.06
CA TRP A 42 -28.95 -15.84 14.87
C TRP A 42 -29.74 -15.52 16.13
N LEU A 43 -30.25 -14.30 16.19
CA LEU A 43 -31.24 -13.89 17.19
C LEU A 43 -32.63 -14.09 16.61
N GLY A 44 -33.45 -14.93 17.26
CA GLY A 44 -34.79 -15.21 16.77
C GLY A 44 -35.70 -15.83 17.82
N CYS A 45 -36.98 -15.94 17.48
CA CYS A 45 -37.97 -16.61 18.31
C CYS A 45 -39.19 -17.05 17.48
N GLY A 46 -39.97 -17.95 18.06
CA GLY A 46 -41.26 -18.38 17.51
C GLY A 46 -41.16 -19.73 16.83
N THR A 47 -41.91 -20.69 17.37
CA THR A 47 -42.00 -22.07 16.87
C THR A 47 -43.45 -22.48 16.57
N SER A 48 -44.41 -21.58 16.78
CA SER A 48 -45.83 -21.86 16.62
C SER A 48 -46.16 -22.22 15.17
N GLY A 49 -46.69 -23.44 14.96
CA GLY A 49 -47.03 -23.96 13.64
C GLY A 49 -45.84 -24.41 12.79
N ILE A 50 -44.60 -24.33 13.29
CA ILE A 50 -43.42 -24.84 12.60
C ILE A 50 -43.30 -26.34 12.89
N THR A 51 -43.25 -27.16 11.84
CA THR A 51 -43.13 -28.63 11.92
C THR A 51 -41.71 -29.12 11.69
N ALA A 52 -40.89 -28.33 11.00
CA ALA A 52 -39.46 -28.53 10.85
C ALA A 52 -38.76 -27.19 10.57
N PHE A 53 -37.47 -27.09 10.88
CA PHE A 53 -36.64 -25.94 10.55
C PHE A 53 -35.29 -26.40 10.02
N TYR A 54 -34.85 -25.80 8.91
CA TYR A 54 -33.59 -26.14 8.26
C TYR A 54 -32.73 -24.89 8.03
N VAL A 55 -31.41 -25.10 8.04
CA VAL A 55 -30.40 -24.13 7.61
C VAL A 55 -29.74 -24.68 6.36
N ASN A 56 -29.82 -23.93 5.27
CA ASN A 56 -29.05 -24.22 4.05
C ASN A 56 -27.91 -23.23 3.91
N ILE A 57 -26.76 -23.73 3.45
CA ILE A 57 -25.59 -22.91 3.16
C ILE A 57 -25.25 -23.09 1.69
N TRP A 58 -25.11 -21.98 0.99
CA TRP A 58 -24.84 -21.92 -0.44
C TRP A 58 -23.51 -21.21 -0.69
N LYS A 59 -22.71 -21.70 -1.64
CA LYS A 59 -21.54 -21.01 -2.18
C LYS A 59 -21.89 -20.38 -3.52
N LEU A 60 -21.60 -19.09 -3.68
CA LEU A 60 -21.86 -18.36 -4.92
C LEU A 60 -20.69 -18.55 -5.89
N ASP A 61 -20.99 -18.93 -7.13
CA ASP A 61 -20.02 -18.95 -8.22
C ASP A 61 -19.76 -17.51 -8.71
N GLY A 62 -18.51 -17.04 -8.60
CA GLY A 62 -18.11 -15.69 -8.97
C GLY A 62 -18.14 -15.40 -10.48
N VAL A 63 -18.33 -16.42 -11.32
CA VAL A 63 -18.37 -16.33 -12.78
C VAL A 63 -19.81 -16.48 -13.29
N SER A 64 -20.53 -17.54 -12.91
CA SER A 64 -21.90 -17.79 -13.39
C SER A 64 -22.97 -17.08 -12.55
N GLY A 65 -22.68 -16.81 -11.27
CA GLY A 65 -23.65 -16.30 -10.31
C GLY A 65 -24.63 -17.34 -9.76
N ASP A 66 -24.43 -18.63 -10.09
CA ASP A 66 -25.21 -19.74 -9.54
C ASP A 66 -24.79 -20.07 -8.11
N TRP A 67 -25.69 -20.72 -7.37
CA TRP A 67 -25.53 -20.98 -5.94
C TRP A 67 -25.45 -22.49 -5.74
N ALA A 68 -24.28 -22.99 -5.39
CA ALA A 68 -24.04 -24.40 -5.10
C ALA A 68 -24.35 -24.69 -3.63
N LEU A 69 -25.16 -25.72 -3.35
CA LEU A 69 -25.44 -26.15 -1.99
C LEU A 69 -24.19 -26.78 -1.39
N VAL A 70 -23.68 -26.22 -0.30
CA VAL A 70 -22.51 -26.77 0.44
C VAL A 70 -22.92 -27.43 1.75
N HIS A 71 -24.10 -27.10 2.28
CA HIS A 71 -24.63 -27.72 3.50
C HIS A 71 -26.15 -27.64 3.56
N HIS A 72 -26.79 -28.70 4.06
CA HIS A 72 -28.20 -28.75 4.44
C HIS A 72 -28.28 -29.38 5.83
N SER A 73 -28.93 -28.70 6.77
CA SER A 73 -29.05 -29.20 8.15
C SER A 73 -30.03 -30.37 8.28
N PRO A 74 -29.91 -31.20 9.34
CA PRO A 74 -31.05 -31.97 9.83
C PRO A 74 -32.17 -31.02 10.31
N ASN A 75 -33.32 -31.58 10.70
CA ASN A 75 -34.39 -30.78 11.31
C ASN A 75 -33.94 -30.27 12.70
N ILE A 76 -33.73 -28.97 12.83
CA ILE A 76 -33.22 -28.32 14.05
C ILE A 76 -34.32 -27.58 14.84
N LEU A 77 -35.59 -27.96 14.66
CA LEU A 77 -36.72 -27.33 15.37
C LEU A 77 -36.52 -27.31 16.90
N SER A 78 -35.84 -28.31 17.47
CA SER A 78 -35.53 -28.39 18.91
C SER A 78 -34.61 -27.27 19.39
N GLU A 79 -33.78 -26.72 18.51
CA GLU A 79 -32.78 -25.69 18.84
C GLU A 79 -33.39 -24.29 18.83
N LEU A 80 -34.60 -24.12 18.27
CA LEU A 80 -35.23 -22.81 18.13
C LEU A 80 -35.74 -22.27 19.48
N THR A 81 -35.61 -20.96 19.66
CA THR A 81 -36.23 -20.24 20.77
C THR A 81 -37.75 -20.16 20.60
N ALA A 82 -38.52 -20.74 21.53
CA ALA A 82 -39.98 -20.62 21.58
C ALA A 82 -40.44 -19.26 22.14
N GLY A 83 -41.71 -18.91 21.92
CA GLY A 83 -42.31 -17.67 22.46
C GLY A 83 -42.11 -16.45 21.55
N THR A 84 -42.17 -15.25 22.15
CA THR A 84 -42.17 -13.96 21.43
C THR A 84 -40.95 -13.08 21.70
N THR A 85 -40.06 -13.49 22.60
CA THR A 85 -38.84 -12.74 22.94
C THR A 85 -37.67 -13.37 22.19
N PRO A 86 -37.01 -12.64 21.27
CA PRO A 86 -35.83 -13.14 20.56
C PRO A 86 -34.74 -13.55 21.54
N ASN A 87 -34.16 -14.73 21.31
CA ASN A 87 -32.98 -15.19 22.00
C ASN A 87 -32.03 -15.84 20.99
N TRP A 88 -30.83 -16.16 21.45
CA TRP A 88 -29.83 -16.81 20.63
C TRP A 88 -30.28 -18.22 20.23
N THR A 89 -30.18 -18.50 18.94
CA THR A 89 -30.32 -19.82 18.36
C THR A 89 -29.01 -20.20 17.69
N PHE A 90 -28.53 -21.41 17.95
CA PHE A 90 -27.26 -21.92 17.45
C PHE A 90 -27.51 -23.19 16.65
N TYR A 91 -26.84 -23.29 15.51
CA TYR A 91 -26.78 -24.50 14.73
C TYR A 91 -25.32 -24.88 14.48
N GLN A 92 -24.91 -26.00 15.06
CA GLN A 92 -23.59 -26.58 14.84
C GLN A 92 -23.61 -27.52 13.64
N LEU A 93 -22.64 -27.36 12.75
CA LEU A 93 -22.46 -28.22 11.59
C LEU A 93 -21.76 -29.52 12.01
N ASP A 94 -22.31 -30.66 11.61
CA ASP A 94 -21.68 -31.97 11.83
C ASP A 94 -20.32 -32.10 11.13
N THR A 95 -20.15 -31.40 10.00
CA THR A 95 -18.90 -31.32 9.25
C THR A 95 -18.64 -29.85 8.91
N PRO A 96 -17.54 -29.26 9.40
CA PRO A 96 -17.22 -27.89 9.07
C PRO A 96 -17.09 -27.66 7.56
N VAL A 97 -17.54 -26.51 7.08
CA VAL A 97 -17.38 -26.11 5.67
C VAL A 97 -16.13 -25.25 5.55
N ASP A 98 -15.14 -25.70 4.78
CA ASP A 98 -13.94 -24.91 4.50
C ASP A 98 -14.27 -23.72 3.60
N GLN A 99 -14.25 -22.51 4.17
CA GLN A 99 -14.47 -21.25 3.45
C GLN A 99 -13.14 -20.57 3.18
N LYS A 100 -12.96 -20.02 1.98
CA LYS A 100 -11.74 -19.29 1.59
C LYS A 100 -11.93 -17.78 1.56
N ALA A 101 -10.88 -17.05 1.90
CA ALA A 101 -10.86 -15.59 1.84
C ALA A 101 -11.26 -15.10 0.44
N GLY A 102 -12.19 -14.14 0.39
CA GLY A 102 -12.73 -13.56 -0.83
C GLY A 102 -13.98 -14.25 -1.40
N GLU A 103 -14.29 -15.49 -0.98
CA GLU A 103 -15.48 -16.23 -1.43
C GLU A 103 -16.77 -15.69 -0.78
N ILE A 104 -17.92 -15.93 -1.42
CA ILE A 104 -19.23 -15.46 -0.93
C ILE A 104 -20.12 -16.67 -0.64
N TYR A 105 -20.68 -16.69 0.57
CA TYR A 105 -21.61 -17.72 1.03
C TYR A 105 -22.95 -17.11 1.43
N ALA A 106 -24.03 -17.86 1.29
CA ALA A 106 -25.37 -17.46 1.68
C ALA A 106 -25.95 -18.44 2.71
N TYR A 107 -26.56 -17.89 3.76
CA TYR A 107 -27.14 -18.62 4.89
C TYR A 107 -28.66 -18.44 4.86
N GLU A 108 -29.38 -19.52 4.58
CA GLU A 108 -30.83 -19.53 4.40
C GLU A 108 -31.52 -20.20 5.59
N LEU A 109 -32.51 -19.52 6.18
CA LEU A 109 -33.33 -20.00 7.28
C LEU A 109 -34.70 -20.46 6.77
N VAL A 110 -34.98 -21.77 6.84
CA VAL A 110 -36.15 -22.40 6.23
C VAL A 110 -37.09 -23.00 7.28
N PRO A 111 -38.11 -22.24 7.75
CA PRO A 111 -39.20 -22.82 8.53
C PRO A 111 -40.18 -23.59 7.62
N VAL A 112 -40.70 -24.71 8.11
CA VAL A 112 -41.73 -25.52 7.43
C VAL A 112 -43.07 -25.36 8.15
N GLY A 113 -44.04 -24.76 7.47
CA GLY A 113 -45.32 -24.35 8.07
C GLY A 113 -45.29 -22.90 8.58
N GLY A 114 -45.35 -22.73 9.91
CA GLY A 114 -45.50 -21.45 10.60
C GLY A 114 -44.37 -20.43 10.39
N THR A 115 -44.32 -19.41 11.25
CA THR A 115 -43.42 -18.27 11.11
C THR A 115 -42.36 -18.25 12.19
N HIS A 116 -41.09 -18.08 11.80
CA HIS A 116 -40.00 -17.80 12.71
C HIS A 116 -39.60 -16.33 12.60
N SER A 117 -39.49 -15.63 13.71
CA SER A 117 -39.04 -14.24 13.75
C SER A 117 -37.52 -14.21 13.94
N VAL A 118 -36.82 -13.43 13.12
CA VAL A 118 -35.36 -13.29 13.12
C VAL A 118 -35.04 -11.80 13.23
N ARG A 119 -34.08 -11.41 14.06
CA ARG A 119 -33.64 -10.03 14.16
C ARG A 119 -32.76 -9.65 12.96
N GLY A 120 -32.84 -8.42 12.50
CA GLY A 120 -32.05 -7.92 11.38
C GLY A 120 -32.26 -6.43 11.11
N ILE A 121 -32.08 -6.03 9.84
CA ILE A 121 -32.27 -4.67 9.33
C ILE A 121 -33.29 -4.69 8.18
N SER A 122 -34.12 -3.67 8.08
CA SER A 122 -35.03 -3.40 6.95
C SER A 122 -34.63 -2.11 6.22
N THR A 123 -34.95 -2.01 4.93
CA THR A 123 -34.83 -0.76 4.14
C THR A 123 -35.79 0.34 4.59
N THR A 124 -36.69 0.06 5.52
CA THR A 124 -37.60 1.04 6.13
C THR A 124 -37.08 1.60 7.45
N ASP A 125 -35.92 1.17 7.92
CA ASP A 125 -35.35 1.64 9.17
C ASP A 125 -34.60 2.95 8.95
N ASP A 126 -34.84 3.94 9.80
CA ASP A 126 -34.13 5.24 9.83
C ASP A 126 -32.69 5.06 10.36
N ILE A 127 -31.91 4.23 9.68
CA ILE A 127 -30.47 4.12 9.92
C ILE A 127 -29.84 5.39 9.31
N PRO A 128 -29.11 6.21 10.08
CA PRO A 128 -28.46 7.40 9.55
C PRO A 128 -27.60 7.05 8.34
N ASP A 129 -27.74 7.81 7.26
CA ASP A 129 -26.95 7.65 6.04
C ASP A 129 -25.45 7.69 6.38
N HIS A 130 -24.84 6.51 6.43
CA HIS A 130 -23.40 6.37 6.50
C HIS A 130 -22.87 6.38 5.06
N PRO A 131 -21.93 7.26 4.69
CA PRO A 131 -21.48 7.46 3.30
C PRO A 131 -20.81 6.25 2.65
N PHE A 132 -20.64 5.15 3.39
CA PHE A 132 -20.06 3.89 2.94
C PHE A 132 -21.04 2.70 2.95
N ALA A 133 -22.31 2.89 3.35
CA ALA A 133 -23.28 1.80 3.40
C ALA A 133 -23.81 1.44 2.00
N GLN A 134 -23.10 0.58 1.26
CA GLN A 134 -23.61 -0.02 0.04
C GLN A 134 -24.63 -1.13 0.39
N VAL A 135 -25.92 -0.80 0.56
CA VAL A 135 -26.96 -1.85 0.52
C VAL A 135 -27.34 -2.10 -0.94
N VAL A 136 -26.53 -2.92 -1.62
CA VAL A 136 -26.88 -3.44 -2.93
C VAL A 136 -26.59 -4.94 -2.99
N GLY A 137 -27.44 -5.73 -2.32
CA GLY A 137 -27.55 -7.18 -2.54
C GLY A 137 -27.00 -8.12 -1.44
N LEU A 138 -27.07 -7.74 -0.17
CA LEU A 138 -26.62 -8.58 0.97
C LEU A 138 -27.66 -9.59 1.49
N ALA A 139 -28.88 -9.61 0.93
CA ALA A 139 -29.94 -10.52 1.35
C ALA A 139 -30.85 -10.93 0.20
N ALA A 140 -31.54 -12.05 0.40
CA ALA A 140 -32.54 -12.57 -0.51
C ALA A 140 -33.65 -13.32 0.24
N THR A 141 -34.72 -13.63 -0.48
CA THR A 141 -35.71 -14.61 -0.06
C THR A 141 -35.87 -15.70 -1.09
N ARG A 142 -36.29 -16.88 -0.63
CA ARG A 142 -36.59 -18.01 -1.50
C ARG A 142 -37.87 -18.73 -1.08
N ASP A 143 -38.64 -19.17 -2.07
CA ASP A 143 -39.81 -20.01 -1.87
C ASP A 143 -39.40 -21.49 -1.78
N ASN A 144 -39.66 -22.10 -0.62
CA ASN A 144 -39.41 -23.50 -0.32
C ASN A 144 -40.72 -24.31 -0.19
N SER A 145 -41.83 -23.83 -0.72
CA SER A 145 -43.15 -24.48 -0.58
C SER A 145 -43.21 -25.89 -1.15
N SER A 146 -42.43 -26.18 -2.21
CA SER A 146 -42.48 -27.46 -2.92
C SER A 146 -41.57 -28.55 -2.32
N SER A 147 -40.44 -28.17 -1.73
CA SER A 147 -39.37 -29.11 -1.34
C SER A 147 -38.51 -28.59 -0.18
N PRO A 148 -39.12 -28.25 0.97
CA PRO A 148 -38.42 -27.58 2.07
C PRO A 148 -37.36 -28.43 2.77
N ASN A 149 -37.42 -29.75 2.62
CA ASN A 149 -36.53 -30.75 3.24
C ASN A 149 -35.58 -31.42 2.23
N THR A 150 -35.61 -31.00 0.96
CA THR A 150 -34.79 -31.60 -0.10
C THR A 150 -34.30 -30.51 -1.06
N PRO A 151 -33.44 -29.58 -0.61
CA PRO A 151 -32.93 -28.51 -1.47
C PRO A 151 -32.10 -29.09 -2.64
N PRO A 152 -32.16 -28.50 -3.84
CA PRO A 152 -31.35 -28.94 -4.98
C PRO A 152 -29.86 -28.65 -4.76
N SER A 153 -28.97 -29.42 -5.40
CA SER A 153 -27.52 -29.24 -5.30
C SER A 153 -27.02 -27.90 -5.86
N THR A 154 -27.81 -27.27 -6.72
CA THR A 154 -27.52 -25.95 -7.31
C THR A 154 -28.82 -25.23 -7.62
N ILE A 155 -28.86 -23.92 -7.39
CA ILE A 155 -29.95 -23.05 -7.85
C ILE A 155 -29.38 -21.92 -8.72
N ALA A 156 -30.19 -21.48 -9.69
CA ALA A 156 -29.81 -20.36 -10.54
C ALA A 156 -29.93 -19.04 -9.78
N LYS A 157 -29.14 -18.03 -10.16
CA LYS A 157 -29.24 -16.66 -9.63
C LYS A 157 -30.67 -16.10 -9.63
N ALA A 158 -31.47 -16.45 -10.64
CA ALA A 158 -32.85 -15.99 -10.79
C ALA A 158 -33.87 -16.71 -9.88
N SER A 159 -33.46 -17.80 -9.20
CA SER A 159 -34.31 -18.58 -8.30
C SER A 159 -34.45 -17.99 -6.90
N VAL A 160 -33.78 -16.87 -6.62
CA VAL A 160 -33.89 -16.10 -5.38
C VAL A 160 -34.35 -14.68 -5.68
N VAL A 161 -35.13 -14.10 -4.78
CA VAL A 161 -35.61 -12.71 -4.88
C VAL A 161 -34.75 -11.84 -3.98
N ARG A 162 -34.10 -10.81 -4.53
CA ARG A 162 -33.30 -9.87 -3.72
C ARG A 162 -34.19 -9.19 -2.68
N SER A 163 -33.66 -9.06 -1.47
CA SER A 163 -34.37 -8.50 -0.32
C SER A 163 -33.58 -7.32 0.26
N GLY A 164 -34.30 -6.26 0.63
CA GLY A 164 -33.77 -5.19 1.48
C GLY A 164 -33.80 -5.54 2.97
N ASN A 165 -34.52 -6.60 3.34
CA ASN A 165 -34.57 -7.14 4.69
C ASN A 165 -33.43 -8.13 4.86
N ILE A 166 -32.44 -7.76 5.67
CA ILE A 166 -31.22 -8.54 5.88
C ILE A 166 -31.30 -9.20 7.27
N PRO A 167 -31.48 -10.53 7.39
CA PRO A 167 -31.43 -11.19 8.69
C PRO A 167 -30.01 -11.10 9.26
N TRP A 168 -29.89 -10.95 10.58
CA TRP A 168 -28.59 -10.94 11.24
C TRP A 168 -28.12 -12.38 11.51
N ILE A 169 -26.92 -12.71 11.03
CA ILE A 169 -26.31 -14.04 11.14
C ILE A 169 -24.87 -13.86 11.63
N GLU A 170 -24.44 -14.72 12.55
CA GLU A 170 -23.05 -14.84 13.02
C GLU A 170 -22.54 -16.27 12.81
N THR A 171 -21.35 -16.39 12.23
CA THR A 171 -20.67 -17.65 11.93
C THR A 171 -19.42 -17.83 12.78
N ALA A 172 -19.16 -19.03 13.29
CA ALA A 172 -17.98 -19.32 14.11
C ALA A 172 -17.34 -20.67 13.76
N ILE A 173 -16.11 -20.89 14.23
CA ILE A 173 -15.40 -22.17 14.14
C ILE A 173 -15.74 -22.99 15.39
N ASP A 174 -16.13 -24.26 15.25
CA ASP A 174 -16.11 -25.21 16.38
C ASP A 174 -15.61 -26.59 15.93
N THR A 175 -14.66 -27.16 16.69
CA THR A 175 -13.93 -28.42 16.41
C THR A 175 -14.09 -29.49 17.49
N GLY A 176 -15.12 -29.41 18.34
CA GLY A 176 -15.70 -30.63 18.92
C GLY A 176 -15.02 -31.23 20.15
N ASN A 177 -14.30 -30.46 20.95
CA ASN A 177 -14.22 -30.73 22.40
C ASN A 177 -14.01 -29.48 23.27
N GLY A 178 -14.48 -28.31 22.81
CA GLY A 178 -14.30 -26.97 23.38
C GLY A 178 -14.85 -26.72 24.80
N VAL A 179 -14.57 -27.59 25.76
CA VAL A 179 -14.65 -27.24 27.18
C VAL A 179 -13.43 -26.39 27.51
N GLY A 180 -13.65 -25.08 27.60
CA GLY A 180 -12.66 -24.18 28.18
C GLY A 180 -11.71 -23.51 27.19
N TYR A 181 -12.10 -23.29 25.93
CA TYR A 181 -11.46 -22.30 25.07
C TYR A 181 -12.47 -21.19 24.76
N TYR A 182 -12.17 -19.97 25.24
CA TYR A 182 -12.97 -18.77 25.01
C TYR A 182 -12.10 -17.73 24.31
N ASP A 183 -12.49 -17.35 23.10
CA ASP A 183 -11.87 -16.22 22.42
C ASP A 183 -12.10 -14.92 23.19
N PRO A 184 -11.19 -13.94 23.03
CA PRO A 184 -11.31 -12.67 23.71
C PRO A 184 -12.59 -11.91 23.34
N ILE A 185 -13.34 -11.42 24.33
CA ILE A 185 -14.51 -10.57 24.13
C ILE A 185 -14.14 -9.13 24.41
N SER A 186 -14.28 -8.25 23.42
CA SER A 186 -14.06 -6.81 23.58
C SER A 186 -15.39 -6.05 23.67
N VAL A 187 -15.50 -5.14 24.63
CA VAL A 187 -16.66 -4.27 24.87
C VAL A 187 -16.19 -2.82 24.85
N TYR A 188 -16.95 -1.97 24.14
CA TYR A 188 -16.76 -0.52 24.12
C TYR A 188 -17.80 0.14 25.05
N ALA A 189 -17.33 0.96 25.98
CA ALA A 189 -18.13 1.62 27.01
C ALA A 189 -18.10 3.14 26.80
N VAL A 190 -19.30 3.73 26.68
CA VAL A 190 -19.51 5.16 26.48
C VAL A 190 -20.47 5.77 27.50
N ASP A 191 -20.96 4.98 28.45
CA ASP A 191 -21.83 5.43 29.54
C ASP A 191 -21.43 4.70 30.82
N ASP A 192 -21.62 5.39 31.95
CA ASP A 192 -21.33 4.83 33.27
C ASP A 192 -22.06 3.50 33.46
N GLY A 193 -21.34 2.51 33.98
CA GLY A 193 -21.89 1.18 34.02
C GLY A 193 -21.03 0.18 34.77
N THR A 194 -21.61 -0.99 34.94
CA THR A 194 -20.94 -2.13 35.55
C THR A 194 -21.06 -3.34 34.64
N ILE A 195 -19.97 -4.10 34.53
CA ILE A 195 -19.87 -5.30 33.70
C ILE A 195 -19.38 -6.44 34.60
N PRO A 196 -20.18 -7.51 34.80
CA PRO A 196 -19.68 -8.67 35.52
C PRO A 196 -18.55 -9.32 34.73
N ILE A 197 -17.41 -9.60 35.37
CA ILE A 197 -16.31 -10.28 34.69
C ILE A 197 -16.76 -11.73 34.43
N PRO A 198 -16.73 -12.23 33.17
CA PRO A 198 -17.17 -13.59 32.88
C PRO A 198 -16.38 -14.62 33.68
N SER A 199 -17.05 -15.64 34.22
CA SER A 199 -16.43 -16.65 35.09
C SER A 199 -15.28 -17.42 34.42
N TRP A 200 -15.28 -17.50 33.09
CA TRP A 200 -14.21 -18.14 32.31
C TRP A 200 -12.99 -17.25 32.05
N CYS A 201 -13.10 -15.93 32.24
CA CYS A 201 -12.07 -14.96 31.88
C CYS A 201 -10.94 -14.96 32.92
N ASN A 202 -9.68 -15.10 32.51
CA ASN A 202 -8.53 -15.02 33.41
C ASN A 202 -7.79 -13.68 33.33
N PHE A 203 -7.96 -12.91 32.26
CA PHE A 203 -7.32 -11.62 32.07
C PHE A 203 -8.31 -10.59 31.54
N VAL A 204 -8.31 -9.41 32.14
CA VAL A 204 -9.12 -8.26 31.75
C VAL A 204 -8.18 -7.14 31.31
N ASP A 205 -8.11 -6.90 30.01
CA ASP A 205 -7.38 -5.76 29.47
C ASP A 205 -8.35 -4.57 29.41
N VAL A 206 -8.03 -3.48 30.11
CA VAL A 206 -8.85 -2.26 30.12
C VAL A 206 -8.07 -1.12 29.49
N VAL A 207 -8.75 -0.32 28.67
CA VAL A 207 -8.24 0.91 28.07
C VAL A 207 -9.26 2.00 28.32
N ALA A 208 -8.81 3.20 28.67
CA ALA A 208 -9.64 4.38 28.82
C ALA A 208 -9.00 5.56 28.07
N VAL A 209 -9.83 6.44 27.54
CA VAL A 209 -9.45 7.78 27.07
C VAL A 209 -10.22 8.83 27.86
N GLY A 210 -9.52 9.84 28.39
CA GLY A 210 -10.12 10.92 29.17
C GLY A 210 -11.12 11.77 28.39
N GLY A 211 -11.99 12.50 29.08
CA GLY A 211 -12.77 13.58 28.47
C GLY A 211 -11.83 14.69 27.99
N ALA A 212 -12.09 15.24 26.81
CA ALA A 212 -11.25 16.28 26.24
C ALA A 212 -11.57 17.68 26.78
N GLY A 213 -10.65 18.62 26.61
CA GLY A 213 -10.88 20.02 26.96
C GLY A 213 -11.79 20.73 25.95
N GLY A 214 -12.53 21.73 26.42
CA GLY A 214 -13.29 22.65 25.56
C GLY A 214 -12.39 23.67 24.87
N GLY A 215 -12.78 24.13 23.68
CA GLY A 215 -12.08 25.23 22.99
C GLY A 215 -12.41 26.59 23.61
N GLN A 216 -11.51 27.55 23.49
CA GLN A 216 -11.74 28.94 23.87
C GLN A 216 -12.71 29.63 22.89
N MET A 217 -13.42 30.66 23.37
CA MET A 217 -14.16 31.58 22.51
C MET A 217 -13.22 32.35 21.55
N GLY A 218 -13.66 32.56 20.31
CA GLY A 218 -13.01 33.45 19.35
C GLY A 218 -13.51 34.89 19.43
N PHE A 219 -12.64 35.85 19.12
CA PHE A 219 -12.91 37.29 19.14
C PHE A 219 -12.83 37.90 17.74
N THR A 220 -13.25 39.16 17.57
CA THR A 220 -13.17 39.83 16.26
C THR A 220 -11.72 40.17 15.88
N VAL A 221 -11.47 40.42 14.58
CA VAL A 221 -10.16 40.87 14.04
C VAL A 221 -9.08 39.78 13.99
N GLY A 222 -9.46 38.55 13.66
CA GLY A 222 -8.55 37.44 13.35
C GLY A 222 -8.04 36.65 14.55
N PHE A 223 -8.59 36.89 15.74
CA PHE A 223 -8.24 36.19 16.99
C PHE A 223 -9.12 34.97 17.21
N HIS A 224 -8.67 33.82 16.75
CA HIS A 224 -9.32 32.53 16.99
C HIS A 224 -9.11 32.09 18.44
N GLY A 225 -10.06 31.36 19.00
CA GLY A 225 -9.85 30.71 20.30
C GLY A 225 -8.86 29.57 20.19
N GLU A 226 -8.03 29.33 21.21
CA GLU A 226 -7.23 28.12 21.31
C GLU A 226 -8.15 26.89 21.41
N PRO A 227 -7.88 25.82 20.64
CA PRO A 227 -8.62 24.57 20.79
C PRO A 227 -8.29 23.87 22.13
N GLY A 228 -9.26 23.14 22.67
CA GLY A 228 -9.02 22.25 23.80
C GLY A 228 -8.14 21.06 23.40
N SER A 229 -7.35 20.56 24.34
CA SER A 229 -6.49 19.40 24.12
C SER A 229 -7.28 18.07 24.22
N PRO A 230 -6.84 17.02 23.51
CA PRO A 230 -7.47 15.70 23.60
C PRO A 230 -7.31 15.07 24.98
N GLY A 231 -8.23 14.18 25.34
CA GLY A 231 -8.05 13.28 26.48
C GLY A 231 -6.93 12.27 26.25
N LEU A 232 -6.26 11.83 27.30
CA LEU A 232 -5.12 10.92 27.17
C LEU A 232 -5.56 9.46 27.32
N TYR A 233 -4.85 8.55 26.65
CA TYR A 233 -5.06 7.12 26.80
C TYR A 233 -4.37 6.57 28.05
N LYS A 234 -4.99 5.57 28.67
CA LYS A 234 -4.37 4.74 29.71
C LYS A 234 -4.89 3.33 29.62
N ALA A 235 -4.01 2.36 29.86
CA ALA A 235 -4.36 0.95 29.80
C ALA A 235 -3.75 0.15 30.95
N ALA A 236 -4.39 -0.96 31.29
CA ALA A 236 -3.85 -1.96 32.20
C ALA A 236 -4.42 -3.34 31.88
N THR A 237 -3.78 -4.36 32.46
CA THR A 237 -4.30 -5.72 32.46
C THR A 237 -4.43 -6.21 33.88
N TRP A 238 -5.61 -6.71 34.23
CA TRP A 238 -5.86 -7.39 35.48
C TRP A 238 -5.98 -8.89 35.26
N GLN A 239 -5.59 -9.66 36.27
CA GLN A 239 -5.52 -11.12 36.20
C GLN A 239 -6.32 -11.75 37.34
N ARG A 240 -7.11 -12.78 37.03
CA ARG A 240 -7.87 -13.58 37.99
C ARG A 240 -6.94 -14.26 38.98
N GLY A 241 -7.30 -14.24 40.26
CA GLY A 241 -6.49 -14.79 41.35
C GLY A 241 -5.33 -13.90 41.79
N VAL A 242 -5.07 -12.78 41.09
CA VAL A 242 -4.11 -11.75 41.51
C VAL A 242 -4.84 -10.45 41.85
N HIS A 243 -5.68 -9.98 40.92
CA HIS A 243 -6.36 -8.69 41.01
C HIS A 243 -7.86 -8.84 41.34
N PHE A 244 -8.50 -9.93 40.88
CA PHE A 244 -9.94 -10.13 41.05
C PHE A 244 -10.33 -11.61 41.23
N ALA A 245 -11.54 -11.85 41.74
CA ALA A 245 -12.14 -13.16 42.02
C ALA A 245 -13.39 -13.44 41.16
N ASP A 246 -14.07 -14.57 41.40
CA ASP A 246 -15.16 -15.12 40.55
C ASP A 246 -16.45 -14.30 40.51
N ASP A 247 -16.67 -13.40 41.47
CA ASP A 247 -17.84 -12.52 41.58
C ASP A 247 -17.50 -11.04 41.35
N THR A 248 -16.29 -10.73 40.88
CA THR A 248 -15.86 -9.34 40.71
C THR A 248 -16.58 -8.66 39.55
N VAL A 249 -17.03 -7.43 39.81
CA VAL A 249 -17.68 -6.55 38.84
C VAL A 249 -16.72 -5.44 38.45
N LEU A 250 -16.58 -5.23 37.15
CA LEU A 250 -15.83 -4.15 36.55
C LEU A 250 -16.72 -2.90 36.46
N THR A 251 -16.24 -1.76 36.94
CA THR A 251 -16.94 -0.47 36.89
C THR A 251 -16.26 0.47 35.91
N PHE A 252 -17.05 1.04 35.00
CA PHE A 252 -16.65 2.12 34.11
C PHE A 252 -17.24 3.44 34.59
N THR A 253 -16.41 4.49 34.62
CA THR A 253 -16.83 5.86 34.86
C THR A 253 -16.33 6.74 33.72
N LYS A 254 -17.26 7.29 32.94
CA LYS A 254 -16.99 8.20 31.85
C LYS A 254 -16.49 9.54 32.39
N GLY A 255 -15.47 10.09 31.75
CA GLY A 255 -15.09 11.49 31.90
C GLY A 255 -15.83 12.38 30.89
N PRO A 256 -16.81 13.20 31.30
CA PRO A 256 -17.34 14.27 30.48
C PRO A 256 -16.24 15.17 29.90
N GLY A 257 -16.41 15.59 28.65
CA GLY A 257 -15.58 16.63 28.04
C GLY A 257 -15.93 18.02 28.55
N GLY A 258 -14.94 18.90 28.60
CA GLY A 258 -15.06 20.26 29.14
C GLY A 258 -15.91 21.16 28.26
N LEU A 259 -16.63 22.11 28.87
CA LEU A 259 -17.44 23.08 28.14
C LEU A 259 -16.57 24.03 27.31
N GLY A 260 -17.06 24.41 26.12
CA GLY A 260 -16.41 25.43 25.32
C GLY A 260 -16.62 26.83 25.91
N GLY A 261 -15.63 27.69 25.71
CA GLY A 261 -15.63 29.09 26.15
C GLY A 261 -16.78 29.87 25.52
N ARG A 262 -17.38 30.77 26.31
CA ARG A 262 -18.56 31.57 25.93
C ARG A 262 -18.45 32.99 26.46
N LEU A 263 -19.21 33.92 25.89
CA LEU A 263 -19.18 35.33 26.29
C LEU A 263 -19.32 35.52 27.82
N GLY A 264 -18.28 36.03 28.47
CA GLY A 264 -18.22 36.26 29.92
C GLY A 264 -17.59 35.11 30.73
N HIS A 265 -17.19 34.04 30.06
CA HIS A 265 -16.35 32.95 30.56
C HIS A 265 -15.57 32.40 29.36
N ASP A 266 -14.58 33.17 28.91
CA ASP A 266 -14.04 33.07 27.57
C ASP A 266 -13.21 31.78 27.36
N ASP A 267 -12.65 31.24 28.45
CA ASP A 267 -11.83 30.02 28.49
C ASP A 267 -12.67 28.75 28.36
N GLY A 268 -12.14 27.77 27.63
CA GLY A 268 -12.65 26.41 27.64
C GLY A 268 -12.36 25.74 28.97
N GLU A 269 -13.30 24.94 29.46
CA GLU A 269 -13.11 24.14 30.68
C GLU A 269 -12.31 22.87 30.37
N ASP A 270 -11.61 22.36 31.37
CA ASP A 270 -10.97 21.05 31.32
C ASP A 270 -12.02 19.94 31.22
N GLY A 271 -11.66 18.86 30.54
CA GLY A 271 -12.41 17.61 30.65
C GLY A 271 -12.27 16.99 32.03
N THR A 272 -12.94 15.87 32.22
CA THR A 272 -12.81 15.06 33.45
C THR A 272 -12.26 13.68 33.13
N ALA A 273 -11.65 13.06 34.14
CA ALA A 273 -10.96 11.79 33.95
C ALA A 273 -11.94 10.65 33.66
N THR A 274 -11.54 9.74 32.77
CA THR A 274 -12.27 8.48 32.51
C THR A 274 -11.57 7.36 33.27
N SER A 275 -12.32 6.45 33.89
CA SER A 275 -11.70 5.37 34.66
C SER A 275 -12.38 4.02 34.52
N TRP A 276 -11.56 2.99 34.65
CA TRP A 276 -11.99 1.62 34.92
C TRP A 276 -11.55 1.25 36.34
N SER A 277 -12.40 0.52 37.06
CA SER A 277 -12.06 0.01 38.39
C SER A 277 -12.65 -1.37 38.66
N ILE A 278 -11.92 -2.13 39.45
CA ILE A 278 -12.38 -3.31 40.19
C ILE A 278 -12.09 -3.03 41.68
N PRO A 279 -12.56 -3.83 42.64
CA PRO A 279 -12.17 -3.66 44.04
C PRO A 279 -10.64 -3.56 44.18
N ASP A 280 -10.18 -2.53 44.89
CA ASP A 280 -8.77 -2.23 45.19
C ASP A 280 -7.86 -1.84 44.01
N TYR A 281 -8.34 -1.87 42.75
CA TYR A 281 -7.55 -1.47 41.57
C TYR A 281 -8.32 -0.55 40.63
N SER A 282 -7.66 0.49 40.11
CA SER A 282 -8.23 1.38 39.10
C SER A 282 -7.18 1.86 38.10
N ILE A 283 -7.64 2.19 36.90
CA ILE A 283 -6.92 3.05 35.97
C ILE A 283 -7.72 4.31 35.73
N THR A 284 -7.04 5.44 35.70
CA THR A 284 -7.63 6.76 35.47
C THR A 284 -6.88 7.43 34.33
N ALA A 285 -7.55 7.55 33.20
CA ALA A 285 -7.09 8.26 32.01
C ALA A 285 -7.28 9.76 32.20
N GLU A 286 -6.21 10.52 32.04
CA GLU A 286 -6.18 11.95 32.32
C GLU A 286 -7.03 12.73 31.30
N PRO A 287 -7.76 13.77 31.74
CA PRO A 287 -8.53 14.62 30.85
C PRO A 287 -7.64 15.53 30.00
N GLY A 288 -8.24 16.03 28.91
CA GLY A 288 -7.70 17.15 28.16
C GLY A 288 -7.95 18.48 28.88
N ILE A 289 -6.98 19.38 28.77
CA ILE A 289 -7.02 20.76 29.25
C ILE A 289 -7.79 21.65 28.25
N GLY A 290 -8.63 22.54 28.76
CA GLY A 290 -9.37 23.54 27.97
C GLY A 290 -8.48 24.64 27.41
N GLY A 291 -8.86 25.19 26.26
CA GLY A 291 -8.11 26.29 25.62
C GLY A 291 -8.29 27.61 26.38
N THR A 292 -7.20 28.37 26.53
CA THR A 292 -7.16 29.61 27.32
C THR A 292 -6.55 30.81 26.58
N GLU A 293 -5.98 30.60 25.38
CA GLU A 293 -5.32 31.67 24.62
C GLU A 293 -5.91 32.00 23.24
N LEU A 294 -5.86 33.27 22.84
CA LEU A 294 -6.27 33.69 21.50
C LEU A 294 -5.12 33.57 20.50
N GLN A 295 -5.42 33.01 19.33
CA GLN A 295 -4.47 32.73 18.26
C GLN A 295 -4.76 33.59 17.02
N LEU A 296 -3.74 34.24 16.49
CA LEU A 296 -3.87 35.13 15.32
C LEU A 296 -3.52 34.38 14.02
N GLY A 297 -4.43 34.42 13.04
CA GLY A 297 -4.14 34.03 11.65
C GLY A 297 -4.18 32.53 11.32
N TYR A 298 -4.34 31.65 12.32
CA TYR A 298 -4.49 30.20 12.13
C TYR A 298 -5.91 29.74 12.45
N ASN A 299 -6.46 28.83 11.63
CA ASN A 299 -7.69 28.16 11.98
C ASN A 299 -7.43 27.21 13.15
N PRO A 300 -8.20 27.29 14.24
CA PRO A 300 -8.02 26.42 15.38
C PRO A 300 -8.38 24.99 14.95
N ILE A 301 -7.65 24.01 15.49
CA ILE A 301 -7.91 22.58 15.28
C ILE A 301 -7.93 21.88 16.63
N GLY A 302 -9.13 21.46 17.05
CA GLY A 302 -9.31 20.55 18.18
C GLY A 302 -8.75 19.19 17.83
N ARG A 303 -7.64 18.78 18.45
CA ARG A 303 -6.97 17.53 18.08
C ARG A 303 -7.70 16.32 18.64
N GLY A 304 -7.73 15.25 17.86
CA GLY A 304 -8.08 13.92 18.31
C GLY A 304 -6.99 13.31 19.21
N PRO A 305 -7.32 12.37 20.11
CA PRO A 305 -6.32 11.65 20.90
C PRO A 305 -5.52 10.63 20.07
N GLY A 306 -5.91 10.40 18.81
CA GLY A 306 -5.25 9.46 17.91
C GLY A 306 -5.69 8.02 18.14
N ASN A 307 -4.98 7.10 17.50
CA ASN A 307 -5.18 5.67 17.69
C ASN A 307 -4.23 5.15 18.76
N PHE A 308 -4.70 4.25 19.62
CA PHE A 308 -3.91 3.64 20.67
C PHE A 308 -3.93 2.13 20.54
N GLU A 309 -2.77 1.53 20.25
CA GLU A 309 -2.62 0.08 20.21
C GLU A 309 -2.28 -0.45 21.61
N TYR A 310 -3.08 -1.39 22.10
CA TYR A 310 -2.78 -2.12 23.32
C TYR A 310 -2.96 -3.61 23.08
N LYS A 311 -1.87 -4.38 23.24
CA LYS A 311 -1.88 -5.85 23.16
C LYS A 311 -2.49 -6.39 21.85
N GLY A 312 -2.15 -5.73 20.74
CA GLY A 312 -2.60 -6.09 19.40
C GLY A 312 -4.04 -5.68 19.07
N GLU A 313 -4.74 -4.97 19.95
CA GLU A 313 -6.01 -4.30 19.63
C GLU A 313 -5.79 -2.80 19.41
N ASN A 314 -6.38 -2.27 18.34
CA ASN A 314 -6.33 -0.84 18.05
C ASN A 314 -7.59 -0.15 18.58
N HIS A 315 -7.41 0.84 19.45
CA HIS A 315 -8.49 1.64 20.05
C HIS A 315 -8.53 3.01 19.37
N VAL A 316 -9.61 3.26 18.62
CA VAL A 316 -9.74 4.44 17.77
C VAL A 316 -10.33 5.61 18.55
N GLY A 317 -9.59 6.71 18.59
CA GLY A 317 -10.01 7.97 19.18
C GLY A 317 -10.80 8.85 18.23
N GLY A 318 -11.37 9.92 18.77
CA GLY A 318 -12.00 10.97 17.96
C GLY A 318 -11.04 11.59 16.96
N ALA A 319 -11.54 11.97 15.78
CA ALA A 319 -10.75 12.67 14.77
C ALA A 319 -10.54 14.17 15.10
N ASP A 320 -9.64 14.82 14.37
CA ASP A 320 -9.42 16.26 14.47
C ASP A 320 -10.69 17.06 14.08
N GLN A 321 -11.12 17.98 14.96
CA GLN A 321 -12.18 18.95 14.70
C GLN A 321 -11.60 20.20 14.04
N LYS A 322 -11.88 20.37 12.75
CA LYS A 322 -11.36 21.47 11.92
C LYS A 322 -12.34 22.66 11.77
N ILE A 323 -13.58 22.50 12.23
CA ILE A 323 -14.60 23.57 12.11
C ILE A 323 -14.53 24.45 13.36
N PRO A 324 -14.29 25.76 13.25
CA PRO A 324 -14.22 26.66 14.40
C PRO A 324 -15.48 26.61 15.26
N GLY A 325 -15.29 26.58 16.59
CA GLY A 325 -16.36 26.55 17.59
C GLY A 325 -17.19 25.27 17.63
N ARG A 326 -16.79 24.23 16.88
CA ARG A 326 -17.49 22.95 16.85
C ARG A 326 -16.97 22.01 17.93
N ASP A 327 -17.88 21.22 18.48
CA ASP A 327 -17.56 20.21 19.49
C ASP A 327 -16.54 19.19 18.99
N GLY A 328 -15.72 18.71 19.91
CA GLY A 328 -14.73 17.68 19.65
C GLY A 328 -15.39 16.39 19.13
N VAL A 329 -14.65 15.65 18.32
CA VAL A 329 -15.13 14.36 17.81
C VAL A 329 -14.96 13.30 18.91
N SER A 330 -16.01 12.54 19.20
CA SER A 330 -15.94 11.48 20.21
C SER A 330 -15.21 10.23 19.71
N PRO A 331 -14.51 9.49 20.59
CA PRO A 331 -14.26 9.81 22.00
C PRO A 331 -12.97 10.62 22.21
N GLY A 332 -12.95 11.49 23.23
CA GLY A 332 -11.74 12.16 23.72
C GLY A 332 -11.10 13.21 22.80
N GLY A 333 -11.74 13.61 21.69
CA GLY A 333 -11.26 14.71 20.83
C GLY A 333 -11.52 16.09 21.42
N GLY A 334 -10.53 16.98 21.30
CA GLY A 334 -10.59 18.36 21.80
C GLY A 334 -11.65 19.21 21.10
N GLY A 335 -12.33 20.06 21.87
CA GLY A 335 -13.28 21.04 21.34
C GLY A 335 -12.54 22.12 20.56
N ASN A 336 -13.03 22.49 19.38
CA ASN A 336 -12.31 23.46 18.57
C ASN A 336 -12.57 24.89 19.03
N GLY A 337 -11.54 25.74 18.98
CA GLY A 337 -11.68 27.14 19.36
C GLY A 337 -12.57 27.94 18.42
N GLY A 338 -13.16 29.02 18.91
CA GLY A 338 -14.07 29.87 18.14
C GLY A 338 -13.36 30.64 17.01
N ASN A 339 -14.12 31.09 16.01
CA ASN A 339 -13.61 31.84 14.86
C ASN A 339 -13.18 33.28 15.22
N GLY A 340 -12.09 33.76 14.62
CA GLY A 340 -11.57 35.12 14.75
C GLY A 340 -12.31 36.22 13.96
N LEU A 341 -13.37 35.87 13.20
CA LEU A 341 -14.13 36.85 12.39
C LEU A 341 -15.39 37.38 13.09
N THR A 342 -15.90 36.65 14.09
CA THR A 342 -17.14 36.94 14.81
C THR A 342 -17.00 36.45 16.25
N PHE A 343 -17.72 37.02 17.22
CA PHE A 343 -17.82 36.41 18.55
C PHE A 343 -18.47 35.03 18.43
N GLN A 344 -17.65 33.98 18.49
CA GLN A 344 -18.10 32.59 18.36
C GLN A 344 -17.57 31.80 19.54
N ASN A 345 -18.47 31.11 20.24
CA ASN A 345 -18.11 30.20 21.32
C ASN A 345 -17.13 29.12 20.84
N GLY A 346 -16.28 28.67 21.75
CA GLY A 346 -15.52 27.44 21.52
C GLY A 346 -16.44 26.21 21.59
N GLY A 347 -16.00 25.14 20.96
CA GLY A 347 -16.69 23.85 21.00
C GLY A 347 -16.46 23.13 22.32
N LYS A 348 -17.44 22.33 22.75
CA LYS A 348 -17.29 21.41 23.89
C LYS A 348 -16.26 20.32 23.54
N GLY A 349 -15.40 19.95 24.49
CA GLY A 349 -14.58 18.75 24.37
C GLY A 349 -15.45 17.49 24.28
N ALA A 350 -15.00 16.48 23.54
CA ALA A 350 -15.70 15.22 23.47
C ALA A 350 -15.60 14.46 24.79
N ASP A 351 -16.65 13.72 25.14
CA ASP A 351 -16.61 12.84 26.30
C ASP A 351 -15.61 11.69 26.06
N GLY A 352 -15.01 11.21 27.14
CA GLY A 352 -14.11 10.06 27.13
C GLY A 352 -14.87 8.74 26.96
N ALA A 353 -14.12 7.67 26.71
CA ALA A 353 -14.67 6.33 26.52
C ALA A 353 -13.70 5.26 27.03
N GLY A 354 -14.18 4.03 27.12
CA GLY A 354 -13.39 2.89 27.56
C GLY A 354 -13.57 1.68 26.68
N TRP A 355 -12.55 0.84 26.62
CA TRP A 355 -12.59 -0.49 26.03
C TRP A 355 -12.19 -1.50 27.10
N VAL A 356 -12.83 -2.66 27.09
CA VAL A 356 -12.41 -3.79 27.91
C VAL A 356 -12.38 -5.05 27.06
N ARG A 357 -11.31 -5.82 27.15
CA ARG A 357 -11.17 -7.14 26.54
C ARG A 357 -11.04 -8.20 27.62
N PHE A 358 -11.95 -9.17 27.61
CA PHE A 358 -11.95 -10.35 28.48
C PHE A 358 -11.31 -11.51 27.74
N ARG A 359 -10.27 -12.14 28.29
CA ARG A 359 -9.62 -13.30 27.67
C ARG A 359 -9.21 -14.36 28.67
N GLN A 360 -9.11 -15.59 28.20
CA GLN A 360 -8.80 -16.75 29.04
C GLN A 360 -7.30 -17.06 29.13
N ASN A 361 -6.55 -16.83 28.05
CA ASN A 361 -5.16 -17.23 27.93
C ASN A 361 -4.23 -16.01 27.89
N PRO A 362 -2.99 -16.13 28.40
CA PRO A 362 -1.95 -15.13 28.18
C PRO A 362 -1.65 -14.99 26.67
N LEU A 363 -1.26 -13.79 26.24
CA LEU A 363 -0.77 -13.57 24.88
C LEU A 363 0.64 -14.14 24.71
N GLU A 364 1.03 -14.41 23.47
CA GLU A 364 2.38 -14.92 23.17
C GLU A 364 3.43 -13.92 23.66
N GLY A 365 4.33 -14.37 24.55
CA GLY A 365 5.35 -13.53 25.18
C GLY A 365 4.90 -12.73 26.41
N GLU A 366 3.64 -12.87 26.86
CA GLU A 366 3.14 -12.21 28.06
C GLU A 366 3.57 -12.96 29.34
N GLU A 367 4.32 -12.30 30.22
CA GLU A 367 4.66 -12.86 31.54
C GLU A 367 3.42 -12.97 32.43
N VAL A 368 3.19 -14.16 33.00
CA VAL A 368 2.12 -14.40 33.98
C VAL A 368 2.49 -13.74 35.31
N ILE A 369 1.63 -12.86 35.82
CA ILE A 369 1.91 -12.05 37.01
C ILE A 369 2.06 -12.96 38.25
N GLY A 370 3.29 -13.07 38.76
CA GLY A 370 3.66 -13.92 39.89
C GLY A 370 3.42 -13.25 41.25
N GLY A 371 2.16 -13.15 41.67
CA GLY A 371 1.77 -12.90 43.07
C GLY A 371 1.10 -11.56 43.38
N PRO A 372 0.36 -11.48 44.52
CA PRO A 372 -0.40 -10.29 44.92
C PRO A 372 0.56 -9.17 45.29
N GLY A 373 0.78 -8.25 44.35
CA GLY A 373 1.68 -7.10 44.50
C GLY A 373 2.41 -6.66 43.23
N GLN A 374 2.40 -7.45 42.16
CA GLN A 374 2.96 -7.04 40.87
C GLN A 374 1.84 -6.55 39.93
N VAL A 375 1.52 -5.27 39.99
CA VAL A 375 0.88 -4.63 38.83
C VAL A 375 1.99 -4.45 37.80
N LEU A 376 1.92 -5.14 36.66
CA LEU A 376 2.60 -4.67 35.45
C LEU A 376 1.86 -3.40 35.00
N VAL A 377 2.07 -2.31 35.74
CA VAL A 377 2.07 -0.99 35.11
C VAL A 377 3.32 -1.09 34.24
N PRO A 378 3.24 -0.97 32.91
CA PRO A 378 4.44 -0.59 32.17
C PRO A 378 5.05 0.55 32.96
N SER A 379 6.31 0.44 33.34
CA SER A 379 7.06 1.63 33.71
C SER A 379 7.06 2.53 32.46
N ILE A 380 5.99 3.31 32.28
CA ILE A 380 6.18 4.67 31.83
C ILE A 380 7.07 5.21 32.92
N GLU A 381 8.33 5.42 32.55
CA GLU A 381 9.23 6.30 33.27
C GLU A 381 8.41 7.50 33.71
N SER A 382 8.05 7.52 35.00
CA SER A 382 7.38 8.67 35.56
C SER A 382 8.38 9.81 35.49
N THR A 383 7.96 10.87 34.80
CA THR A 383 8.21 12.25 35.22
C THR A 383 9.60 12.86 34.95
N ALA A 384 10.42 12.30 34.06
CA ALA A 384 11.68 12.93 33.64
C ALA A 384 11.70 13.53 32.21
N SER A 385 10.70 13.28 31.35
CA SER A 385 10.64 13.94 30.02
C SER A 385 9.28 14.56 29.65
N LEU A 386 8.30 14.51 30.54
CA LEU A 386 7.12 15.35 30.49
C LEU A 386 7.16 16.25 31.73
N GLY A 387 8.12 17.18 31.73
CA GLY A 387 7.84 18.46 32.34
C GLY A 387 6.52 18.98 31.77
N THR A 388 5.83 19.84 32.52
CA THR A 388 4.83 20.75 31.99
C THR A 388 5.03 20.93 30.48
N PRO A 389 4.09 20.53 29.61
CA PRO A 389 4.12 21.04 28.27
C PRO A 389 3.78 22.54 28.42
N THR A 390 4.79 23.32 28.75
CA THR A 390 5.11 24.45 27.90
C THR A 390 5.01 23.90 26.48
N VAL A 391 4.02 24.35 25.73
CA VAL A 391 4.03 24.20 24.28
C VAL A 391 5.31 24.91 23.80
N SER A 392 6.39 24.15 23.72
CA SER A 392 7.56 24.45 22.90
C SER A 392 7.71 23.38 21.82
N GLY A 393 6.58 22.80 21.40
CA GLY A 393 6.47 21.71 20.43
C GLY A 393 5.83 22.10 19.11
N GLY A 394 5.86 23.39 18.73
CA GLY A 394 6.16 23.65 17.33
C GLY A 394 7.53 23.06 17.04
N LEU A 395 7.81 22.60 15.82
CA LEU A 395 9.22 22.49 15.41
C LEU A 395 9.87 23.81 15.84
N SER A 396 11.00 23.78 16.56
CA SER A 396 11.76 25.02 16.73
C SER A 396 12.19 25.47 15.35
N LEU A 397 12.36 26.78 15.16
CA LEU A 397 13.10 27.24 13.99
C LEU A 397 14.44 26.49 13.93
N LEU A 398 14.93 26.23 12.72
CA LEU A 398 16.29 25.71 12.53
C LEU A 398 17.30 26.54 13.34
N PRO A 399 18.45 25.98 13.75
CA PRO A 399 19.49 26.74 14.42
C PRO A 399 19.81 28.05 13.69
N LEU A 400 20.02 29.15 14.43
CA LEU A 400 20.25 30.47 13.83
C LEU A 400 21.43 30.51 12.86
N GLU A 401 22.45 29.66 13.10
CA GLU A 401 23.58 29.49 12.19
C GLU A 401 23.16 28.90 10.85
N ASP A 402 22.28 27.89 10.86
CA ASP A 402 21.76 27.27 9.65
C ASP A 402 20.82 28.21 8.90
N GLN A 403 19.98 28.95 9.62
CA GLN A 403 19.15 30.00 9.00
C GLN A 403 20.02 31.04 8.28
N ALA A 404 21.08 31.53 8.94
CA ALA A 404 21.98 32.52 8.38
C ALA A 404 22.78 31.96 7.18
N ALA A 405 23.20 30.69 7.23
CA ALA A 405 23.87 30.04 6.12
C ALA A 405 22.92 29.83 4.93
N ILE A 406 21.68 29.38 5.17
CA ILE A 406 20.64 29.27 4.16
C ILE A 406 20.39 30.63 3.50
N ASP A 407 20.22 31.69 4.30
CA ASP A 407 20.07 33.06 3.81
C ASP A 407 21.24 33.50 2.91
N ALA A 408 22.47 33.20 3.32
CA ALA A 408 23.67 33.52 2.54
C ALA A 408 23.73 32.74 1.22
N ILE A 409 23.33 31.46 1.23
CA ILE A 409 23.23 30.63 0.03
C ILE A 409 22.19 31.19 -0.92
N VAL A 410 20.98 31.52 -0.44
CA VAL A 410 19.92 32.09 -1.26
C VAL A 410 20.36 33.45 -1.84
N ALA A 411 20.92 34.34 -1.01
CA ALA A 411 21.38 35.66 -1.46
C ALA A 411 22.49 35.59 -2.53
N ALA A 412 23.36 34.58 -2.46
CA ALA A 412 24.45 34.41 -3.41
C ALA A 412 24.03 33.75 -4.73
N ASN A 413 22.89 33.05 -4.77
CA ASN A 413 22.54 32.17 -5.88
C ASN A 413 21.17 32.44 -6.52
N MET A 414 20.23 33.06 -5.81
CA MET A 414 18.90 33.35 -6.34
C MET A 414 18.98 34.47 -7.38
N THR A 415 18.75 34.13 -8.65
CA THR A 415 18.69 35.10 -9.76
C THR A 415 17.28 35.63 -10.01
N ALA A 416 16.28 35.04 -9.36
CA ALA A 416 14.88 35.43 -9.47
C ALA A 416 14.58 36.76 -8.76
N PRO A 417 13.59 37.55 -9.22
CA PRO A 417 13.10 38.72 -8.49
C PRO A 417 12.64 38.40 -7.06
N GLY A 418 12.11 37.20 -6.83
CA GLY A 418 11.70 36.70 -5.52
C GLY A 418 11.31 35.23 -5.52
N GLY A 419 11.03 34.71 -4.33
CA GLY A 419 10.69 33.31 -4.13
C GLY A 419 10.36 32.97 -2.68
N VAL A 420 9.92 31.74 -2.45
CA VAL A 420 9.61 31.20 -1.12
C VAL A 420 10.36 29.88 -0.94
N LEU A 421 11.10 29.78 0.17
CA LEU A 421 11.73 28.55 0.63
C LEU A 421 11.00 28.05 1.87
N ALA A 422 10.67 26.77 1.90
CA ALA A 422 10.15 26.05 3.06
C ALA A 422 10.95 24.75 3.26
N ILE A 423 11.44 24.54 4.48
CA ILE A 423 12.18 23.36 4.91
C ILE A 423 11.57 22.89 6.22
N GLN A 424 11.31 21.60 6.31
CA GLN A 424 10.97 20.93 7.57
C GLN A 424 11.93 19.77 7.75
N SER A 425 12.59 19.69 8.90
CA SER A 425 13.57 18.67 9.21
C SER A 425 13.37 18.14 10.63
N PRO A 426 14.02 17.03 11.01
CA PRO A 426 14.06 16.59 12.40
C PRO A 426 14.63 17.67 13.36
N ASP A 427 15.51 18.54 12.87
CA ASP A 427 16.20 19.57 13.66
C ASP A 427 15.45 20.91 13.75
N GLY A 428 14.31 21.03 13.05
CA GLY A 428 13.50 22.24 13.03
C GLY A 428 12.93 22.59 11.66
N TYR A 429 12.29 23.76 11.58
CA TYR A 429 11.71 24.27 10.34
C TYR A 429 12.30 25.62 9.93
N TYR A 430 12.19 25.94 8.64
CA TYR A 430 12.58 27.22 8.08
C TYR A 430 11.66 27.59 6.93
N THR A 431 10.95 28.70 7.06
CA THR A 431 10.13 29.25 5.97
C THR A 431 10.45 30.71 5.79
N LYS A 432 10.83 31.12 4.58
CA LYS A 432 11.14 32.51 4.29
C LYS A 432 10.80 32.88 2.85
N ALA A 433 10.20 34.06 2.70
CA ALA A 433 10.01 34.71 1.42
C ALA A 433 11.16 35.69 1.15
N TYR A 434 11.62 35.73 -0.10
CA TYR A 434 12.71 36.56 -0.57
C TYR A 434 12.24 37.46 -1.72
N GLY A 435 12.78 38.67 -1.77
CA GLY A 435 12.61 39.55 -2.91
C GLY A 435 11.19 40.08 -3.13
N LYS A 436 10.85 40.31 -4.41
CA LYS A 436 9.65 41.00 -4.87
C LYS A 436 8.82 40.11 -5.80
N VAL A 437 7.51 40.30 -5.78
CA VAL A 437 6.61 39.59 -6.70
C VAL A 437 6.82 39.96 -8.16
N SER A 438 7.37 41.14 -8.44
CA SER A 438 7.74 41.55 -9.80
C SER A 438 8.89 42.54 -9.82
N THR A 439 9.42 42.77 -11.02
CA THR A 439 10.45 43.79 -11.29
C THR A 439 9.88 45.22 -11.37
N ALA A 440 8.56 45.39 -11.25
CA ALA A 440 7.92 46.71 -11.34
C ALA A 440 8.29 47.61 -10.15
N ALA A 441 8.45 48.91 -10.42
CA ALA A 441 8.67 49.89 -9.37
C ALA A 441 7.49 49.91 -8.38
N GLY A 442 7.77 49.75 -7.09
CA GLY A 442 6.76 49.69 -6.04
C GLY A 442 6.11 48.31 -5.82
N ALA A 443 6.60 47.25 -6.47
CA ALA A 443 6.13 45.89 -6.23
C ALA A 443 6.20 45.49 -4.75
N ARG A 444 5.19 44.76 -4.29
CA ARG A 444 5.17 44.19 -2.93
C ARG A 444 6.24 43.11 -2.78
N ASN A 445 6.60 42.83 -1.52
CA ASN A 445 7.44 41.67 -1.22
C ASN A 445 6.67 40.39 -1.54
N VAL A 446 7.41 39.34 -1.89
CA VAL A 446 6.87 37.98 -1.88
C VAL A 446 6.44 37.65 -0.46
N ILE A 447 5.35 36.88 -0.33
CA ILE A 447 4.86 36.32 0.93
C ILE A 447 4.78 34.79 0.81
N PRO A 448 4.84 34.03 1.91
CA PRO A 448 4.80 32.57 1.88
C PRO A 448 3.57 31.97 1.16
N GLU A 449 2.46 32.71 1.15
CA GLU A 449 1.17 32.31 0.56
C GLU A 449 1.09 32.55 -0.95
N ASP A 450 2.12 33.16 -1.57
CA ASP A 450 2.13 33.40 -3.02
C ASP A 450 2.05 32.08 -3.79
N HIS A 451 1.19 32.05 -4.81
CA HIS A 451 1.05 30.93 -5.73
C HIS A 451 2.10 30.99 -6.84
N PHE A 452 2.58 29.81 -7.24
CA PHE A 452 3.57 29.61 -8.28
C PHE A 452 3.10 28.49 -9.23
N ARG A 453 3.46 28.59 -10.51
CA ARG A 453 3.29 27.47 -11.45
C ARG A 453 4.40 26.46 -11.18
N ILE A 454 4.03 25.22 -10.90
CA ILE A 454 5.00 24.22 -10.40
C ILE A 454 5.67 23.40 -11.51
N GLY A 455 5.29 23.65 -12.77
CA GLY A 455 5.89 23.00 -13.92
C GLY A 455 5.94 21.48 -13.75
N SER A 456 7.08 20.90 -14.10
CA SER A 456 7.28 19.45 -14.08
C SER A 456 7.10 18.76 -12.71
N CYS A 457 7.01 19.47 -11.58
CA CYS A 457 6.59 18.86 -10.31
C CYS A 457 5.23 18.13 -10.44
N THR A 458 4.37 18.61 -11.36
CA THR A 458 3.11 17.96 -11.79
C THR A 458 3.28 16.46 -12.11
N LYS A 459 4.41 16.04 -12.68
CA LYS A 459 4.66 14.65 -13.07
C LYS A 459 4.58 13.67 -11.90
N SER A 460 5.01 14.09 -10.71
CA SER A 460 4.93 13.27 -9.50
C SER A 460 3.48 13.02 -9.05
N PHE A 461 2.59 14.01 -9.24
CA PHE A 461 1.15 13.85 -9.00
C PHE A 461 0.53 12.91 -10.03
N THR A 462 0.83 13.10 -11.32
CA THR A 462 0.34 12.22 -12.40
C THR A 462 0.83 10.78 -12.22
N ALA A 463 2.09 10.59 -11.83
CA ALA A 463 2.61 9.26 -11.53
C ALA A 463 1.88 8.61 -10.35
N THR A 464 1.55 9.36 -9.30
CA THR A 464 0.78 8.85 -8.16
C THR A 464 -0.63 8.43 -8.56
N MET A 465 -1.32 9.20 -9.42
CA MET A 465 -2.63 8.80 -9.97
C MET A 465 -2.56 7.52 -10.81
N ILE A 466 -1.47 7.32 -11.59
CA ILE A 466 -1.24 6.07 -12.32
C ILE A 466 -1.01 4.91 -11.35
N LEU A 467 -0.21 5.09 -10.31
CA LEU A 467 0.04 4.05 -9.30
C LEU A 467 -1.24 3.70 -8.51
N GLN A 468 -2.08 4.67 -8.16
CA GLN A 468 -3.41 4.39 -7.58
C GLN A 468 -4.31 3.61 -8.55
N ALA A 469 -4.20 3.82 -9.86
CA ALA A 469 -4.93 3.01 -10.83
C ALA A 469 -4.39 1.56 -10.91
N VAL A 470 -3.09 1.37 -10.69
CA VAL A 470 -2.46 0.03 -10.56
C VAL A 470 -2.93 -0.66 -9.28
N ASP A 471 -2.93 0.01 -8.12
CA ASP A 471 -3.43 -0.55 -6.84
C ASP A 471 -4.88 -1.02 -6.94
N ARG A 472 -5.70 -0.27 -7.68
CA ARG A 472 -7.12 -0.62 -7.95
C ARG A 472 -7.29 -1.71 -9.02
N GLY A 473 -6.20 -2.21 -9.62
CA GLY A 473 -6.23 -3.21 -10.68
C GLY A 473 -6.82 -2.73 -12.00
N LEU A 474 -6.88 -1.40 -12.23
CA LEU A 474 -7.45 -0.80 -13.44
C LEU A 474 -6.49 -0.85 -14.64
N LEU A 475 -5.18 -0.86 -14.38
CA LEU A 475 -4.13 -1.02 -15.39
C LEU A 475 -2.90 -1.71 -14.79
N SER A 476 -2.02 -2.23 -15.66
CA SER A 476 -0.68 -2.68 -15.29
C SER A 476 0.37 -1.71 -15.84
N LEU A 477 1.50 -1.58 -15.14
CA LEU A 477 2.66 -0.84 -15.63
C LEU A 477 3.20 -1.41 -16.94
N ASP A 478 2.97 -2.69 -17.21
CA ASP A 478 3.44 -3.36 -18.41
C ASP A 478 2.40 -3.40 -19.54
N ASP A 479 1.23 -2.76 -19.34
CA ASP A 479 0.25 -2.58 -20.41
C ASP A 479 0.85 -1.72 -21.54
N PRO A 480 0.68 -2.13 -22.81
CA PRO A 480 1.12 -1.33 -23.96
C PRO A 480 0.25 -0.08 -24.11
N LEU A 481 0.87 1.02 -24.57
CA LEU A 481 0.20 2.30 -24.85
C LEU A 481 -0.96 2.12 -25.84
N GLU A 482 -0.80 1.23 -26.83
CA GLU A 482 -1.82 0.92 -27.84
C GLU A 482 -3.17 0.51 -27.22
N LYS A 483 -3.16 -0.11 -26.03
CA LYS A 483 -4.37 -0.51 -25.29
C LYS A 483 -5.28 0.68 -24.97
N PHE A 484 -4.69 1.83 -24.69
CA PHE A 484 -5.41 3.01 -24.22
C PHE A 484 -5.54 4.09 -25.31
N LEU A 485 -4.49 4.29 -26.10
CA LEU A 485 -4.40 5.36 -27.09
C LEU A 485 -3.91 4.77 -28.42
N PRO A 486 -4.80 4.13 -29.19
CA PRO A 486 -4.41 3.43 -30.41
C PRO A 486 -3.92 4.39 -31.50
N GLY A 487 -2.97 3.90 -32.30
CA GLY A 487 -2.40 4.62 -33.45
C GLY A 487 -1.30 5.62 -33.10
N VAL A 488 -0.68 5.51 -31.93
CA VAL A 488 0.59 6.17 -31.62
C VAL A 488 1.74 5.31 -32.15
N PRO A 489 2.65 5.85 -32.99
CA PRO A 489 3.81 5.09 -33.47
C PRO A 489 4.63 4.46 -32.33
N GLY A 490 4.93 3.16 -32.45
CA GLY A 490 5.59 2.38 -31.39
C GLY A 490 4.70 1.98 -30.21
N GLY A 491 3.41 2.35 -30.20
CA GLY A 491 2.48 2.15 -29.08
C GLY A 491 2.27 0.70 -28.65
N THR A 492 2.49 -0.27 -29.54
CA THR A 492 2.43 -1.72 -29.22
C THR A 492 3.61 -2.20 -28.39
N LYS A 493 4.73 -1.45 -28.37
CA LYS A 493 5.95 -1.74 -27.62
C LYS A 493 6.15 -0.79 -26.42
N ILE A 494 5.70 0.45 -26.54
CA ILE A 494 5.75 1.43 -25.45
C ILE A 494 4.78 0.98 -24.36
N THR A 495 5.24 0.91 -23.11
CA THR A 495 4.39 0.54 -21.96
C THR A 495 4.18 1.73 -21.04
N VAL A 496 3.21 1.63 -20.13
CA VAL A 496 3.00 2.62 -19.06
C VAL A 496 4.29 2.85 -18.26
N ARG A 497 5.03 1.77 -17.94
CA ARG A 497 6.33 1.80 -17.25
C ARG A 497 7.38 2.58 -18.04
N HIS A 498 7.47 2.35 -19.35
CA HIS A 498 8.38 3.09 -20.21
C HIS A 498 8.10 4.60 -20.15
N MET A 499 6.83 4.99 -20.16
CA MET A 499 6.44 6.41 -20.06
C MET A 499 6.75 7.00 -18.68
N MET A 500 6.40 6.30 -17.60
CA MET A 500 6.68 6.75 -16.21
C MET A 500 8.18 6.88 -15.89
N CYS A 501 9.04 6.21 -16.65
CA CYS A 501 10.50 6.26 -16.48
C CYS A 501 11.20 7.13 -17.54
N LEU A 502 10.46 7.80 -18.44
CA LEU A 502 11.01 8.58 -19.56
C LEU A 502 11.90 7.76 -20.52
N ARG A 503 11.51 6.51 -20.77
CA ARG A 503 12.23 5.54 -21.63
C ARG A 503 11.42 5.06 -22.81
N SER A 504 10.34 5.75 -23.16
CA SER A 504 9.47 5.37 -24.28
C SER A 504 10.06 5.65 -25.67
N GLY A 505 10.99 6.61 -25.77
CA GLY A 505 11.48 7.13 -27.04
C GLY A 505 10.53 8.11 -27.73
N LEU A 506 9.35 8.41 -27.16
CA LEU A 506 8.34 9.29 -27.77
C LEU A 506 8.92 10.64 -28.23
N PHE A 507 8.33 11.19 -29.29
CA PHE A 507 8.65 12.53 -29.77
C PHE A 507 8.32 13.58 -28.70
N ASN A 508 9.13 14.64 -28.61
CA ASN A 508 8.85 15.78 -27.75
C ASN A 508 7.98 16.78 -28.49
N GLU A 509 6.68 16.80 -28.19
CA GLU A 509 5.67 17.68 -28.78
C GLU A 509 6.06 19.16 -28.71
N GLN A 510 6.79 19.57 -27.68
CA GLN A 510 7.18 20.97 -27.48
C GLN A 510 8.29 21.42 -28.46
N THR A 511 8.89 20.48 -29.20
CA THR A 511 9.83 20.77 -30.29
C THR A 511 9.15 20.88 -31.65
N ASP A 512 7.83 20.61 -31.73
CA ASP A 512 7.05 20.90 -32.93
C ASP A 512 7.05 22.42 -33.20
N LEU A 513 7.32 22.78 -34.45
CA LEU A 513 7.42 24.18 -34.86
C LEU A 513 6.10 24.93 -34.68
N GLY A 514 4.96 24.28 -34.94
CA GLY A 514 3.64 24.88 -34.80
C GLY A 514 3.32 25.19 -33.34
N MET A 515 3.50 24.21 -32.46
CA MET A 515 3.32 24.36 -31.01
C MET A 515 4.27 25.41 -30.44
N MET A 516 5.56 25.35 -30.79
CA MET A 516 6.57 26.31 -30.34
C MET A 516 6.22 27.74 -30.77
N MET A 517 5.85 27.96 -32.03
CA MET A 517 5.47 29.30 -32.53
C MET A 517 4.23 29.84 -31.84
N ARG A 518 3.21 29.00 -31.62
CA ARG A 518 1.99 29.40 -30.88
C ARG A 518 2.32 29.73 -29.43
N TYR A 519 3.16 28.95 -28.78
CA TYR A 519 3.61 29.15 -27.40
C TYR A 519 4.31 30.50 -27.20
N PHE A 520 5.17 30.91 -28.14
CA PHE A 520 5.88 32.18 -28.04
C PHE A 520 5.05 33.39 -28.48
N LEU A 521 4.27 33.27 -29.55
CA LEU A 521 3.52 34.40 -30.12
C LEU A 521 2.12 34.60 -29.49
N MET A 522 1.53 33.53 -28.95
CA MET A 522 0.19 33.49 -28.38
C MET A 522 0.17 32.64 -27.09
N PRO A 523 0.93 33.02 -26.05
CA PRO A 523 1.14 32.20 -24.85
C PRO A 523 -0.15 31.90 -24.07
N THR A 524 -1.19 32.73 -24.22
CA THR A 524 -2.49 32.55 -23.56
C THR A 524 -3.52 31.81 -24.42
N SER A 525 -3.18 31.43 -25.66
CA SER A 525 -4.13 30.71 -26.51
C SER A 525 -4.45 29.33 -25.94
N ASP A 526 -5.70 28.91 -26.06
CA ASP A 526 -6.11 27.54 -25.75
C ASP A 526 -5.31 26.54 -26.61
N TRP A 527 -4.98 25.38 -26.05
CA TRP A 527 -4.32 24.28 -26.74
C TRP A 527 -4.92 22.99 -26.17
N THR A 528 -5.43 22.10 -27.01
CA THR A 528 -6.14 20.91 -26.50
C THR A 528 -5.24 19.68 -26.43
N ASP A 529 -5.66 18.72 -25.59
CA ASP A 529 -4.99 17.43 -25.51
C ASP A 529 -5.07 16.70 -26.88
N GLU A 530 -6.15 16.86 -27.65
CA GLU A 530 -6.28 16.27 -28.99
C GLU A 530 -5.29 16.87 -30.00
N GLU A 531 -5.04 18.19 -29.95
CA GLU A 531 -4.02 18.84 -30.77
C GLU A 531 -2.62 18.28 -30.44
N THR A 532 -2.33 18.08 -29.15
CA THR A 532 -1.07 17.48 -28.69
C THR A 532 -0.92 16.03 -29.14
N LEU A 533 -1.97 15.21 -28.96
CA LEU A 533 -1.97 13.82 -29.40
C LEU A 533 -1.80 13.70 -30.92
N ALA A 534 -2.36 14.64 -31.69
CA ALA A 534 -2.20 14.68 -33.14
C ALA A 534 -0.74 14.93 -33.55
N ILE A 535 0.01 15.76 -32.81
CA ILE A 535 1.46 15.91 -33.01
C ILE A 535 2.16 14.60 -32.69
N VAL A 536 1.94 14.01 -31.52
CA VAL A 536 2.63 12.77 -31.12
C VAL A 536 2.41 11.64 -32.14
N LYS A 537 1.21 11.53 -32.72
CA LYS A 537 0.89 10.52 -33.74
C LYS A 537 1.61 10.72 -35.09
N GLN A 538 2.18 11.89 -35.36
CA GLN A 538 2.88 12.19 -36.61
C GLN A 538 4.37 11.83 -36.58
N HIS A 539 4.92 11.47 -35.41
CA HIS A 539 6.35 11.27 -35.24
C HIS A 539 6.68 9.88 -34.69
N GLU A 540 7.71 9.25 -35.27
CA GLU A 540 8.26 7.99 -34.78
C GLU A 540 9.07 8.17 -33.49
N PRO A 541 9.17 7.13 -32.64
CA PRO A 541 10.06 7.17 -31.49
C PRO A 541 11.52 7.41 -31.89
N SER A 542 12.20 8.29 -31.14
CA SER A 542 13.62 8.62 -31.28
C SER A 542 14.57 7.46 -30.97
N PHE A 543 14.10 6.47 -30.20
CA PHE A 543 14.79 5.20 -29.94
C PHE A 543 13.76 4.12 -29.56
N GLU A 544 14.17 2.86 -29.64
CA GLU A 544 13.31 1.72 -29.27
C GLU A 544 12.95 1.76 -27.77
N PRO A 545 11.68 1.50 -27.39
CA PRO A 545 11.24 1.59 -25.99
C PRO A 545 12.12 0.75 -25.06
N GLY A 546 12.55 1.36 -23.95
CA GLY A 546 13.44 0.75 -22.98
C GLY A 546 14.93 0.75 -23.38
N GLN A 547 15.32 1.15 -24.59
CA GLN A 547 16.73 1.13 -25.02
C GLN A 547 17.48 2.45 -24.73
N GLY A 548 16.76 3.51 -24.36
CA GLY A 548 17.33 4.81 -24.06
C GLY A 548 16.58 5.54 -22.95
N TRP A 549 16.99 6.78 -22.71
CA TRP A 549 16.32 7.72 -21.81
C TRP A 549 16.29 9.09 -22.48
N ALA A 550 15.12 9.73 -22.48
CA ALA A 550 14.97 11.11 -22.93
C ALA A 550 13.85 11.79 -22.17
N TYR A 551 14.15 12.98 -21.64
CA TYR A 551 13.15 13.81 -20.98
C TYR A 551 12.21 14.43 -22.00
N VAL A 552 11.06 13.78 -22.22
CA VAL A 552 10.02 14.23 -23.15
C VAL A 552 8.66 14.30 -22.46
N ASN A 553 8.00 15.45 -22.60
CA ASN A 553 6.76 15.77 -21.88
C ASN A 553 5.56 14.93 -22.36
N SER A 554 5.57 14.52 -23.63
CA SER A 554 4.62 13.56 -24.23
C SER A 554 4.37 12.33 -23.36
N ASN A 555 5.38 11.82 -22.64
CA ASN A 555 5.16 10.69 -21.72
C ASN A 555 4.07 10.99 -20.69
N TYR A 556 4.17 12.11 -20.00
CA TYR A 556 3.28 12.46 -18.90
C TYR A 556 1.97 13.05 -19.37
N PHE A 557 1.99 13.74 -20.51
CA PHE A 557 0.79 14.13 -21.22
C PHE A 557 -0.09 12.89 -21.52
N LEU A 558 0.46 11.85 -22.15
CA LEU A 558 -0.29 10.63 -22.47
C LEU A 558 -0.69 9.85 -21.21
N LEU A 559 0.15 9.80 -20.17
CA LEU A 559 -0.24 9.24 -18.88
C LEU A 559 -1.43 9.98 -18.26
N GLY A 560 -1.50 11.30 -18.40
CA GLY A 560 -2.66 12.10 -18.03
C GLY A 560 -3.93 11.66 -18.73
N MET A 561 -3.88 11.44 -20.05
CA MET A 561 -5.01 10.91 -20.81
C MET A 561 -5.41 9.50 -20.34
N ILE A 562 -4.43 8.63 -20.04
CA ILE A 562 -4.66 7.28 -19.52
C ILE A 562 -5.38 7.33 -18.17
N VAL A 563 -4.98 8.22 -17.25
CA VAL A 563 -5.67 8.43 -15.97
C VAL A 563 -7.15 8.72 -16.20
N SER A 564 -7.47 9.58 -17.18
CA SER A 564 -8.88 9.89 -17.48
C SER A 564 -9.63 8.67 -18.01
N ILE A 565 -9.02 7.93 -18.94
CA ILE A 565 -9.63 6.76 -19.60
C ILE A 565 -9.96 5.67 -18.58
N VAL A 566 -9.01 5.30 -17.72
CA VAL A 566 -9.15 4.17 -16.80
C VAL A 566 -10.06 4.47 -15.61
N ASN A 567 -10.19 5.74 -15.23
CA ASN A 567 -11.08 6.16 -14.14
C ASN A 567 -12.47 6.59 -14.63
N GLY A 568 -12.66 6.80 -15.94
CA GLY A 568 -13.93 7.29 -16.51
C GLY A 568 -14.29 8.73 -16.08
N ARG A 569 -13.32 9.51 -15.59
CA ARG A 569 -13.49 10.89 -15.11
C ARG A 569 -12.36 11.78 -15.64
N PRO A 570 -12.54 13.10 -15.80
CA PRO A 570 -11.46 14.01 -16.17
C PRO A 570 -10.25 13.92 -15.20
N THR A 571 -9.03 14.01 -15.72
CA THR A 571 -7.79 13.92 -14.91
C THR A 571 -7.75 14.93 -13.78
N ARG A 572 -8.27 16.14 -14.01
CA ARG A 572 -8.37 17.18 -12.96
C ARG A 572 -9.28 16.79 -11.80
N ASP A 573 -10.35 16.02 -12.08
CA ASP A 573 -11.32 15.60 -11.07
C ASP A 573 -10.71 14.46 -10.25
N VAL A 574 -9.98 13.54 -10.90
CA VAL A 574 -9.19 12.49 -10.21
C VAL A 574 -8.14 13.13 -9.31
N LEU A 575 -7.40 14.13 -9.80
CA LEU A 575 -6.42 14.87 -8.99
C LEU A 575 -7.08 15.49 -7.76
N GLN A 576 -8.21 16.19 -7.94
CA GLN A 576 -8.90 16.84 -6.83
C GLN A 576 -9.34 15.83 -5.77
N THR A 577 -10.10 14.81 -6.17
CA THR A 577 -10.76 13.90 -5.21
C THR A 577 -9.85 12.83 -4.64
N ASP A 578 -8.89 12.33 -5.44
CA ASP A 578 -8.09 11.16 -5.07
C ASP A 578 -6.70 11.57 -4.52
N ILE A 579 -6.28 12.85 -4.69
CA ILE A 579 -4.98 13.36 -4.22
C ILE A 579 -5.12 14.63 -3.35
N LEU A 580 -5.70 15.72 -3.87
CA LEU A 580 -5.65 17.03 -3.19
C LEU A 580 -6.53 17.09 -1.93
N ASP A 581 -7.79 16.63 -2.02
CA ASP A 581 -8.74 16.66 -0.90
C ASP A 581 -8.30 15.77 0.28
N PRO A 582 -7.85 14.51 0.08
CA PRO A 582 -7.37 13.67 1.17
C PRO A 582 -6.15 14.22 1.90
N LEU A 583 -5.27 14.92 1.17
CA LEU A 583 -4.05 15.52 1.72
C LEU A 583 -4.26 16.95 2.26
N GLY A 584 -5.42 17.56 2.00
CA GLY A 584 -5.71 18.93 2.40
C GLY A 584 -4.90 20.00 1.66
N LEU A 585 -4.51 19.74 0.40
CA LEU A 585 -3.73 20.67 -0.44
C LEU A 585 -4.62 21.77 -1.03
N THR A 586 -5.16 22.64 -0.18
CA THR A 586 -6.19 23.63 -0.54
C THR A 586 -5.70 24.79 -1.40
N GLN A 587 -4.40 25.02 -1.48
CA GLN A 587 -3.77 26.07 -2.31
C GLN A 587 -3.15 25.48 -3.58
N THR A 588 -3.47 24.23 -3.89
CA THR A 588 -3.00 23.51 -5.08
C THR A 588 -4.15 23.29 -6.05
N SER A 589 -3.93 23.51 -7.35
CA SER A 589 -5.00 23.39 -8.34
C SER A 589 -4.52 23.01 -9.74
N TRP A 590 -5.45 22.46 -10.52
CA TRP A 590 -5.33 22.33 -11.98
C TRP A 590 -6.02 23.52 -12.64
N PRO A 591 -5.27 24.51 -13.17
CA PRO A 591 -5.88 25.72 -13.72
C PRO A 591 -6.66 25.42 -15.01
N THR A 592 -7.80 26.09 -15.16
CA THR A 592 -8.63 26.05 -16.38
C THR A 592 -8.39 27.24 -17.30
N THR A 593 -7.60 28.23 -16.86
CA THR A 593 -7.26 29.43 -17.64
C THR A 593 -5.79 29.81 -17.41
N ALA A 594 -5.27 30.77 -18.19
CA ALA A 594 -3.92 31.29 -18.03
C ALA A 594 -3.71 32.13 -16.74
N LYS A 595 -4.79 32.49 -16.04
CA LYS A 595 -4.73 33.34 -14.84
C LYS A 595 -4.20 32.59 -13.62
N MET A 596 -3.53 33.32 -12.74
CA MET A 596 -3.07 32.83 -11.45
C MET A 596 -4.10 33.12 -10.34
N PRO A 597 -4.27 32.23 -9.35
CA PRO A 597 -5.01 32.53 -8.13
C PRO A 597 -4.24 33.52 -7.26
N GLU A 598 -4.95 34.47 -6.64
CA GLU A 598 -4.34 35.45 -5.72
C GLU A 598 -4.17 34.86 -4.31
N PRO A 599 -3.10 35.22 -3.57
CA PRO A 599 -1.98 36.05 -4.02
C PRO A 599 -0.99 35.24 -4.88
N TYR A 600 -0.33 35.88 -5.85
CA TYR A 600 0.73 35.21 -6.65
C TYR A 600 1.94 36.12 -6.90
N ALA A 601 3.07 35.49 -7.24
CA ALA A 601 4.25 36.17 -7.76
C ALA A 601 4.25 36.14 -9.29
N ASN A 602 4.51 37.27 -9.96
CA ASN A 602 4.62 37.32 -11.42
C ASN A 602 5.83 36.52 -11.89
N GLY A 603 5.66 35.66 -12.88
CA GLY A 603 6.74 34.88 -13.46
C GLY A 603 7.57 35.68 -14.46
N HIS A 604 8.90 35.60 -14.41
CA HIS A 604 9.80 36.32 -15.32
C HIS A 604 10.66 35.36 -16.12
N ALA A 605 10.55 35.38 -17.45
CA ALA A 605 11.40 34.55 -18.31
C ALA A 605 12.50 35.40 -18.94
N TRP A 606 13.72 34.88 -18.96
CA TRP A 606 14.81 35.52 -19.71
C TRP A 606 14.64 35.25 -21.21
N ALA A 607 14.33 36.29 -21.98
CA ALA A 607 14.20 36.19 -23.43
C ALA A 607 15.41 36.84 -24.12
N THR A 608 15.98 36.12 -25.10
CA THR A 608 17.01 36.69 -25.98
C THR A 608 16.33 37.19 -27.26
N GLY A 609 16.44 38.48 -27.54
CA GLY A 609 15.86 39.08 -28.74
C GLY A 609 16.53 38.55 -30.02
N ILE A 610 15.73 38.42 -31.09
CA ILE A 610 16.16 38.02 -32.44
C ILE A 610 17.26 38.89 -33.07
N PHE A 611 17.56 40.06 -32.49
CA PHE A 611 18.62 40.97 -32.93
C PHE A 611 19.82 41.06 -31.96
N GLY A 612 19.90 40.17 -30.96
CA GLY A 612 20.88 40.22 -29.89
C GLY A 612 20.49 41.19 -28.77
N GLY A 613 20.68 40.74 -27.52
CA GLY A 613 20.24 41.41 -26.28
C GLY A 613 19.26 40.53 -25.50
N GLY A 614 19.44 40.42 -24.18
CA GLY A 614 18.58 39.65 -23.29
C GLY A 614 17.81 40.57 -22.33
N ALA A 615 16.54 40.26 -22.07
CA ALA A 615 15.73 40.98 -21.09
C ALA A 615 14.78 40.03 -20.38
N TRP A 616 14.53 40.30 -19.09
CA TRP A 616 13.43 39.68 -18.35
C TRP A 616 12.09 40.14 -18.91
N GLN A 617 11.22 39.19 -19.23
CA GLN A 617 9.87 39.43 -19.73
C GLN A 617 8.86 38.82 -18.75
N ASP A 618 7.72 39.50 -18.56
CA ASP A 618 6.60 38.89 -17.85
C ASP A 618 6.12 37.66 -18.64
N ALA A 619 6.01 36.53 -17.94
CA ALA A 619 5.54 35.26 -18.46
C ALA A 619 4.51 34.60 -17.53
N THR A 620 3.86 35.40 -16.68
CA THR A 620 2.92 34.94 -15.64
C THR A 620 1.78 34.12 -16.23
N GLU A 621 1.17 34.63 -17.31
CA GLU A 621 0.00 34.04 -17.94
C GLU A 621 0.41 33.16 -19.12
N THR A 622 0.21 31.85 -18.98
CA THR A 622 0.40 30.86 -20.05
C THR A 622 -0.75 29.86 -20.00
N GLY A 623 -1.28 29.50 -21.17
CA GLY A 623 -2.42 28.60 -21.32
C GLY A 623 -2.14 27.21 -20.71
N PRO A 624 -3.11 26.61 -19.99
CA PRO A 624 -2.89 25.36 -19.27
C PRO A 624 -2.62 24.16 -20.19
N GLY A 625 -3.10 24.22 -21.43
CA GLY A 625 -2.97 23.14 -22.42
C GLY A 625 -1.55 22.83 -22.89
N TYR A 626 -0.60 23.75 -22.75
CA TYR A 626 0.76 23.57 -23.30
C TYR A 626 1.61 22.51 -22.60
N ALA A 627 1.32 22.18 -21.34
CA ALA A 627 1.98 21.07 -20.65
C ALA A 627 1.00 20.05 -20.09
N SER A 628 -0.27 20.41 -19.85
CA SER A 628 -1.29 19.49 -19.32
C SER A 628 -0.74 18.68 -18.14
N ALA A 629 -0.98 17.36 -18.09
CA ALA A 629 -0.48 16.46 -17.05
C ALA A 629 1.07 16.37 -16.92
N ALA A 630 1.83 16.95 -17.85
CA ALA A 630 3.28 17.03 -17.73
C ALA A 630 3.75 18.23 -16.91
N GLY A 631 2.92 19.27 -16.68
CA GLY A 631 3.42 20.48 -16.03
C GLY A 631 2.44 21.58 -15.60
N VAL A 632 1.12 21.40 -15.71
CA VAL A 632 0.15 22.51 -15.64
C VAL A 632 -0.17 23.07 -14.25
N MET A 633 0.16 22.34 -13.18
CA MET A 633 -0.37 22.64 -11.84
C MET A 633 0.14 23.97 -11.25
N ILE A 634 -0.63 24.53 -10.33
CA ILE A 634 -0.30 25.70 -9.50
C ILE A 634 -0.33 25.26 -8.04
N SER A 635 0.59 25.76 -7.22
CA SER A 635 0.65 25.46 -5.79
C SER A 635 1.36 26.59 -5.00
N THR A 636 1.54 26.38 -3.70
CA THR A 636 2.33 27.21 -2.79
C THR A 636 3.48 26.38 -2.21
N ALA A 637 4.50 27.03 -1.63
CA ALA A 637 5.60 26.30 -1.01
C ALA A 637 5.15 25.42 0.16
N HIS A 638 4.11 25.83 0.90
CA HIS A 638 3.53 25.04 2.00
C HIS A 638 2.88 23.75 1.50
N ASP A 639 1.99 23.83 0.51
CA ASP A 639 1.33 22.65 -0.05
C ASP A 639 2.34 21.70 -0.72
N LEU A 640 3.38 22.23 -1.35
CA LEU A 640 4.48 21.42 -1.87
C LEU A 640 5.28 20.72 -0.76
N LEU A 641 5.41 21.31 0.42
CA LEU A 641 6.03 20.65 1.57
C LEU A 641 5.18 19.47 2.07
N LEU A 642 3.86 19.63 2.10
CA LEU A 642 2.92 18.54 2.38
C LEU A 642 2.97 17.45 1.28
N TRP A 643 3.14 17.85 0.03
CA TRP A 643 3.35 16.91 -1.07
C TRP A 643 4.67 16.14 -0.94
N ALA A 644 5.77 16.80 -0.57
CA ALA A 644 7.04 16.14 -0.26
C ALA A 644 6.88 15.10 0.86
N LYS A 645 6.07 15.42 1.87
CA LYS A 645 5.72 14.49 2.95
C LYS A 645 5.00 13.25 2.39
N GLU A 646 4.01 13.44 1.52
CA GLU A 646 3.32 12.31 0.88
C GLU A 646 4.23 11.47 -0.03
N LEU A 647 5.16 12.10 -0.75
CA LEU A 647 6.15 11.38 -1.54
C LEU A 647 7.08 10.51 -0.67
N ARG A 648 7.32 10.91 0.58
CA ARG A 648 8.09 10.15 1.58
C ARG A 648 7.27 9.06 2.24
N ASP A 649 6.06 9.39 2.69
CA ASP A 649 5.24 8.54 3.55
C ASP A 649 4.38 7.56 2.75
N GLY A 650 3.97 7.92 1.54
CA GLY A 650 3.23 7.06 0.61
C GLY A 650 1.85 6.66 1.09
N THR A 651 1.15 7.52 1.83
CA THR A 651 -0.14 7.20 2.44
C THR A 651 -1.25 6.96 1.41
N LEU A 652 -1.06 7.41 0.17
CA LEU A 652 -2.00 7.22 -0.94
C LEU A 652 -1.77 5.93 -1.75
N LEU A 653 -0.74 5.14 -1.46
CA LEU A 653 -0.36 3.94 -2.22
C LEU A 653 -0.25 2.71 -1.30
N SER A 654 -0.36 1.51 -1.88
CA SER A 654 0.05 0.28 -1.17
C SER A 654 1.54 0.34 -0.78
N PRO A 655 1.93 -0.31 0.34
CA PRO A 655 3.34 -0.39 0.74
C PRO A 655 4.26 -0.86 -0.39
N GLU A 656 3.79 -1.81 -1.22
CA GLU A 656 4.53 -2.37 -2.34
C GLU A 656 4.75 -1.37 -3.47
N LEU A 657 3.71 -0.61 -3.88
CA LEU A 657 3.87 0.42 -4.91
C LEU A 657 4.64 1.64 -4.41
N HIS A 658 4.53 1.97 -3.13
CA HIS A 658 5.35 3.00 -2.52
C HIS A 658 6.83 2.58 -2.46
N GLU A 659 7.12 1.32 -2.12
CA GLU A 659 8.47 0.77 -2.17
C GLU A 659 9.02 0.79 -3.61
N LEU A 660 8.23 0.38 -4.60
CA LEU A 660 8.58 0.48 -6.02
C LEU A 660 8.95 1.91 -6.39
N ARG A 661 8.09 2.87 -6.06
CA ARG A 661 8.24 4.30 -6.35
C ARG A 661 9.52 4.88 -5.74
N THR A 662 9.90 4.42 -4.54
CA THR A 662 11.03 4.98 -3.76
C THR A 662 12.35 4.24 -3.94
N LYS A 663 12.38 3.07 -4.58
CA LYS A 663 13.61 2.27 -4.75
C LYS A 663 14.00 1.99 -6.20
N CYS A 664 13.11 2.23 -7.17
CA CYS A 664 13.35 1.84 -8.55
C CYS A 664 13.62 3.05 -9.45
N TYR A 665 14.90 3.31 -9.69
CA TYR A 665 15.39 4.39 -10.54
C TYR A 665 16.32 3.87 -11.64
N TRP A 666 16.22 4.48 -12.81
CA TRP A 666 17.19 4.27 -13.87
C TRP A 666 18.32 5.29 -13.76
N PRO A 667 19.61 4.87 -13.80
CA PRO A 667 20.73 5.80 -13.81
C PRO A 667 20.78 6.55 -15.14
N VAL A 668 20.82 7.88 -15.06
CA VAL A 668 20.90 8.79 -16.21
C VAL A 668 22.19 9.61 -16.09
N PRO A 669 23.07 9.59 -17.11
CA PRO A 669 24.24 10.45 -17.13
C PRO A 669 23.84 11.92 -17.11
N TRP A 670 24.49 12.72 -16.26
CA TRP A 670 24.12 14.14 -16.10
C TRP A 670 25.28 15.10 -16.30
N GLY A 671 26.47 14.77 -15.78
CA GLY A 671 27.68 15.57 -15.95
C GLY A 671 27.49 17.05 -15.57
N ASN A 672 26.89 17.32 -14.41
CA ASN A 672 26.65 18.68 -13.93
C ASN A 672 27.87 19.29 -13.22
N ASP A 673 27.90 20.62 -13.12
CA ASP A 673 28.98 21.37 -12.45
C ASP A 673 28.98 21.16 -10.91
N ASP A 674 27.88 20.63 -10.35
CA ASP A 674 27.63 20.39 -8.92
C ASP A 674 27.99 18.96 -8.42
N GLN A 675 28.88 18.25 -9.15
CA GLN A 675 29.58 17.02 -8.75
C GLN A 675 28.86 15.66 -8.94
N LEU A 676 27.64 15.62 -9.49
CA LEU A 676 26.95 14.37 -9.79
C LEU A 676 27.21 13.92 -11.24
N THR A 677 27.86 12.77 -11.40
CA THR A 677 28.05 12.14 -12.71
C THR A 677 26.76 11.51 -13.25
N TYR A 678 25.85 11.10 -12.36
CA TYR A 678 24.57 10.47 -12.66
C TYR A 678 23.47 10.97 -11.71
N PHE A 679 22.23 10.91 -12.15
CA PHE A 679 21.04 10.90 -11.28
C PHE A 679 20.17 9.68 -11.57
N GLY A 680 19.27 9.34 -10.65
CA GLY A 680 18.23 8.35 -10.87
C GLY A 680 16.93 8.99 -11.39
N TYR A 681 16.24 8.36 -12.33
CA TYR A 681 14.86 8.74 -12.67
C TYR A 681 13.94 7.52 -12.70
N GLY A 682 12.78 7.61 -12.04
CA GLY A 682 11.82 6.52 -11.97
C GLY A 682 10.48 6.97 -11.39
N HIS A 683 9.39 6.43 -11.94
CA HIS A 683 8.03 6.59 -11.43
C HIS A 683 7.63 8.05 -11.09
N GLY A 684 8.06 9.02 -11.90
CA GLY A 684 7.74 10.45 -11.69
C GLY A 684 8.59 11.17 -10.66
N MET A 685 9.76 10.63 -10.33
CA MET A 685 10.71 11.28 -9.43
C MET A 685 12.15 11.19 -9.93
N PHE A 686 12.94 12.19 -9.57
CA PHE A 686 14.39 12.18 -9.57
C PHE A 686 14.91 11.60 -8.25
N GLU A 687 16.05 10.91 -8.32
CA GLU A 687 16.91 10.55 -7.19
C GLU A 687 18.27 11.25 -7.37
N LEU A 688 18.48 12.31 -6.57
CA LEU A 688 19.65 13.18 -6.61
C LEU A 688 20.49 12.91 -5.37
N GLY A 689 21.47 12.02 -5.50
CA GLY A 689 22.12 11.42 -4.32
C GLY A 689 21.08 10.63 -3.52
N GLN A 690 20.80 11.07 -2.30
CA GLN A 690 19.77 10.48 -1.43
C GLN A 690 18.43 11.23 -1.46
N TRP A 691 18.37 12.39 -2.12
CA TRP A 691 17.15 13.20 -2.21
C TRP A 691 16.22 12.66 -3.28
N ARG A 692 14.93 12.56 -2.97
CA ARG A 692 13.89 12.08 -3.87
C ARG A 692 12.78 13.10 -4.01
N GLY A 693 12.30 13.30 -5.23
CA GLY A 693 11.30 14.32 -5.51
C GLY A 693 11.32 14.73 -6.96
N HIS A 694 11.01 15.99 -7.24
CA HIS A 694 10.98 16.49 -8.61
C HIS A 694 11.24 18.00 -8.68
N GLY A 695 11.98 18.42 -9.71
CA GLY A 695 12.17 19.83 -10.10
C GLY A 695 11.14 20.26 -11.15
N GLY A 696 10.79 21.53 -11.20
CA GLY A 696 9.73 22.03 -12.04
C GLY A 696 10.07 23.34 -12.72
N SER A 697 10.39 23.28 -14.01
CA SER A 697 10.37 24.48 -14.86
C SER A 697 9.00 24.74 -15.45
N TRP A 698 8.56 25.97 -15.30
CA TRP A 698 7.54 26.60 -16.13
C TRP A 698 8.09 27.94 -16.62
N ARG A 699 7.56 28.45 -17.74
CA ARG A 699 8.00 29.77 -18.21
C ARG A 699 7.74 30.86 -17.17
N GLY A 700 8.81 31.40 -16.63
CA GLY A 700 8.79 32.37 -15.55
C GLY A 700 8.85 31.81 -14.12
N TYR A 701 8.97 30.49 -13.92
CA TYR A 701 9.02 29.87 -12.60
C TYR A 701 9.95 28.66 -12.56
N GLU A 702 10.79 28.57 -11.53
CA GLU A 702 11.49 27.33 -11.17
C GLU A 702 11.00 26.88 -9.79
N VAL A 703 10.74 25.59 -9.65
CA VAL A 703 10.24 24.98 -8.42
C VAL A 703 11.03 23.72 -8.10
N SER A 704 11.26 23.45 -6.83
CA SER A 704 11.87 22.23 -6.34
C SER A 704 11.04 21.66 -5.20
N VAL A 705 10.68 20.38 -5.27
CA VAL A 705 10.03 19.65 -4.18
C VAL A 705 10.73 18.32 -3.94
N TYR A 706 11.34 18.16 -2.78
CA TYR A 706 12.17 17.00 -2.46
C TYR A 706 12.01 16.58 -1.00
N TYR A 707 12.30 15.32 -0.73
CA TYR A 707 12.47 14.81 0.62
C TYR A 707 13.78 14.01 0.73
N LEU A 708 14.27 13.92 1.96
CA LEU A 708 15.34 13.04 2.37
C LEU A 708 14.77 11.95 3.30
N PRO A 709 15.19 10.68 3.20
CA PRO A 709 14.65 9.59 4.02
C PRO A 709 14.78 9.78 5.53
N ASN A 710 15.66 10.68 5.99
CA ASN A 710 15.79 11.04 7.41
C ASN A 710 14.58 11.84 7.96
N GLY A 711 13.61 12.18 7.11
CA GLY A 711 12.43 12.95 7.47
C GLY A 711 12.44 14.40 7.00
N THR A 712 13.52 14.86 6.37
CA THR A 712 13.61 16.24 5.84
C THR A 712 12.75 16.41 4.59
N LEU A 713 12.06 17.54 4.52
CA LEU A 713 11.20 17.98 3.44
C LEU A 713 11.72 19.34 2.95
N PHE A 714 11.71 19.54 1.65
CA PHE A 714 12.22 20.74 0.98
C PHE A 714 11.24 21.18 -0.11
N ALA A 715 10.86 22.46 -0.08
CA ALA A 715 10.11 23.10 -1.14
C ALA A 715 10.69 24.50 -1.42
N MET A 716 11.05 24.79 -2.67
CA MET A 716 11.47 26.11 -3.12
C MET A 716 10.66 26.51 -4.34
N CYS A 717 10.13 27.74 -4.34
CA CYS A 717 9.44 28.32 -5.49
C CYS A 717 10.08 29.67 -5.84
N GLU A 718 10.48 29.84 -7.09
CA GLU A 718 11.11 31.05 -7.62
C GLU A 718 10.27 31.64 -8.76
N ASN A 719 10.17 32.97 -8.83
CA ASN A 719 9.40 33.67 -9.86
C ASN A 719 10.24 34.10 -11.07
N ALA A 720 11.23 33.30 -11.42
CA ALA A 720 11.98 33.44 -12.66
C ALA A 720 12.26 32.09 -13.30
N GLN A 721 12.43 32.08 -14.61
CA GLN A 721 13.01 30.96 -15.36
C GLN A 721 14.35 31.41 -15.95
N THR A 722 15.40 30.64 -15.68
CA THR A 722 16.73 30.89 -16.28
C THR A 722 16.97 29.91 -17.42
N PRO A 723 17.83 30.23 -18.40
CA PRO A 723 18.03 29.38 -19.59
C PRO A 723 18.76 28.04 -19.32
N THR A 724 19.07 27.68 -18.08
CA THR A 724 19.83 26.48 -17.71
C THR A 724 19.05 25.60 -16.73
N VAL A 725 18.83 24.33 -17.13
CA VAL A 725 18.11 23.27 -16.35
C VAL A 725 18.72 23.02 -14.96
N GLU A 726 20.00 23.39 -14.75
CA GLU A 726 20.67 23.24 -13.46
C GLU A 726 20.05 24.07 -12.33
N VAL A 727 19.37 25.18 -12.65
CA VAL A 727 18.90 26.14 -11.62
C VAL A 727 17.77 25.58 -10.76
N GLU A 728 16.84 24.82 -11.36
CA GLU A 728 15.69 24.20 -10.66
C GLU A 728 16.09 23.42 -9.41
N VAL A 729 17.22 22.72 -9.48
CA VAL A 729 17.71 21.80 -8.44
C VAL A 729 18.94 22.35 -7.71
N SER A 730 19.56 23.42 -8.22
CA SER A 730 20.79 23.99 -7.66
C SER A 730 20.61 24.48 -6.21
N MET A 731 19.46 25.07 -5.87
CA MET A 731 19.20 25.55 -4.52
C MET A 731 19.05 24.39 -3.54
N MET A 732 18.36 23.33 -3.96
CA MET A 732 18.26 22.08 -3.20
C MET A 732 19.65 21.46 -2.99
N PHE A 733 20.51 21.41 -4.00
CA PHE A 733 21.88 20.90 -3.82
C PHE A 733 22.70 21.71 -2.84
N LYS A 734 22.72 23.04 -2.98
CA LYS A 734 23.58 23.91 -2.17
C LYS A 734 23.14 23.89 -0.71
N ILE A 735 21.84 23.98 -0.46
CA ILE A 735 21.27 23.92 0.90
C ILE A 735 21.36 22.49 1.46
N GLY A 736 21.02 21.49 0.65
CA GLY A 736 21.10 20.08 1.04
C GLY A 736 22.51 19.63 1.38
N LYS A 737 23.52 20.08 0.63
CA LYS A 737 24.95 19.84 0.94
C LYS A 737 25.42 20.54 2.20
N TYR A 738 24.88 21.72 2.49
CA TYR A 738 25.22 22.45 3.71
C TYR A 738 24.63 21.74 4.94
N LEU A 739 23.31 21.45 4.91
CA LEU A 739 22.62 20.80 6.02
C LEU A 739 23.00 19.32 6.19
N TYR A 740 23.22 18.62 5.08
CA TYR A 740 23.52 17.19 5.03
C TYR A 740 24.63 16.89 4.01
N PRO A 741 25.91 17.09 4.35
CA PRO A 741 27.03 16.95 3.43
C PRO A 741 27.10 15.61 2.68
N ASP A 742 26.68 14.52 3.35
CA ASP A 742 26.71 13.17 2.78
C ASP A 742 25.45 12.84 1.95
N SER A 743 24.43 13.70 1.94
CA SER A 743 23.17 13.43 1.23
C SER A 743 23.33 13.41 -0.30
N LEU A 744 24.43 13.93 -0.83
CA LEU A 744 24.72 13.99 -2.27
C LEU A 744 25.62 12.86 -2.76
N THR A 745 25.98 11.90 -1.89
CA THR A 745 26.65 10.69 -2.36
C THR A 745 25.72 9.91 -3.28
N VAL A 746 26.17 9.61 -4.50
CA VAL A 746 25.45 8.75 -5.42
C VAL A 746 25.32 7.36 -4.81
N PRO A 747 24.11 6.87 -4.50
CA PRO A 747 23.91 5.50 -4.07
C PRO A 747 24.24 4.54 -5.22
N ASP A 748 24.61 3.30 -4.90
CA ASP A 748 24.67 2.24 -5.92
C ASP A 748 23.28 2.09 -6.55
N TYR A 749 23.10 2.65 -7.74
CA TYR A 749 21.86 2.51 -8.50
C TYR A 749 21.58 1.02 -8.67
N GLN A 750 20.52 0.55 -8.03
CA GLN A 750 20.02 -0.80 -8.20
C GLN A 750 19.37 -0.87 -9.59
N ALA A 751 20.19 -0.91 -10.65
CA ALA A 751 19.71 -1.04 -12.01
C ALA A 751 18.86 -2.32 -12.12
N ASN A 752 17.57 -2.16 -12.39
CA ASN A 752 16.59 -3.23 -12.59
C ASN A 752 16.47 -4.26 -11.45
N ARG A 753 15.66 -3.94 -10.43
CA ARG A 753 14.87 -4.96 -9.73
C ARG A 753 13.45 -4.94 -10.29
N VAL A 754 13.11 -5.97 -11.06
CA VAL A 754 11.80 -6.14 -11.68
C VAL A 754 10.79 -6.54 -10.60
N PHE A 755 9.83 -5.66 -10.31
CA PHE A 755 8.57 -6.05 -9.67
C PHE A 755 7.52 -6.28 -10.77
N GLY A 756 7.18 -7.55 -11.00
CA GLY A 756 6.10 -7.93 -11.91
C GLY A 756 4.75 -7.83 -11.22
N ILE A 757 3.80 -7.13 -11.85
CA ILE A 757 2.36 -7.26 -11.58
C ILE A 757 1.78 -7.99 -12.81
N PRO A 758 1.02 -9.08 -12.64
CA PRO A 758 0.76 -10.03 -13.72
C PRO A 758 -0.15 -9.45 -14.82
N SER A 759 0.06 -9.85 -16.08
CA SER A 759 -0.91 -9.67 -17.16
C SER A 759 -1.18 -10.99 -17.89
N LYS A 760 -2.44 -11.16 -18.29
CA LYS A 760 -3.06 -12.37 -18.86
C LYS A 760 -2.77 -12.49 -20.37
N ALA A 761 -2.55 -13.74 -20.77
CA ALA A 761 -2.89 -14.39 -22.06
C ALA A 761 -1.93 -14.24 -23.25
N SER A 762 -1.45 -15.38 -23.78
CA SER A 762 -1.97 -16.00 -25.04
C SER A 762 -1.28 -17.33 -25.39
N VAL A 763 -2.02 -18.19 -26.08
CA VAL A 763 -1.82 -19.62 -26.40
C VAL A 763 -1.16 -19.86 -27.77
N GLY A 764 -0.34 -20.91 -27.94
CA GLY A 764 -0.20 -21.62 -29.24
C GLY A 764 1.19 -22.15 -29.70
N LYS A 765 1.56 -23.37 -29.25
CA LYS A 765 2.59 -24.35 -29.79
C LYS A 765 4.10 -23.98 -29.67
N PRO A 766 5.01 -24.98 -29.81
CA PRO A 766 5.37 -26.12 -28.93
C PRO A 766 6.68 -25.83 -28.15
N ILE A 767 6.78 -26.10 -26.85
CA ILE A 767 7.95 -25.63 -26.04
C ILE A 767 8.50 -26.74 -25.12
N VAL A 768 9.82 -26.97 -25.21
CA VAL A 768 10.64 -27.80 -24.32
C VAL A 768 10.72 -27.15 -22.94
N GLY A 769 10.62 -27.94 -21.86
CA GLY A 769 10.31 -27.38 -20.55
C GLY A 769 11.42 -27.04 -19.54
N SER A 770 11.24 -25.96 -18.73
CA SER A 770 12.15 -25.15 -17.88
C SER A 770 11.68 -24.79 -16.43
N ILE A 771 11.50 -25.69 -15.45
CA ILE A 771 10.68 -25.49 -14.19
C ILE A 771 10.87 -24.18 -13.35
N ASP A 772 9.76 -23.57 -12.89
CA ASP A 772 9.69 -22.40 -11.98
C ASP A 772 10.37 -22.70 -10.61
N VAL A 773 11.38 -21.93 -10.16
CA VAL A 773 12.06 -22.15 -8.86
C VAL A 773 11.71 -21.03 -7.87
N LYS A 774 11.03 -21.36 -6.77
CA LYS A 774 10.58 -20.45 -5.69
C LYS A 774 11.39 -20.68 -4.42
N PHE A 775 11.48 -19.70 -3.53
CA PHE A 775 12.07 -19.86 -2.19
C PHE A 775 10.96 -19.75 -1.14
N ASP A 776 11.08 -20.41 0.02
CA ASP A 776 10.05 -20.35 1.08
C ASP A 776 9.99 -18.99 1.80
N ASN A 777 8.77 -18.51 2.05
CA ASN A 777 8.39 -17.20 2.60
C ASN A 777 8.51 -17.13 4.14
N LYS A 778 9.59 -17.68 4.71
CA LYS A 778 9.97 -17.47 6.12
C LYS A 778 11.35 -16.83 6.30
N SER A 779 11.80 -16.05 5.32
CA SER A 779 13.07 -15.33 5.35
C SER A 779 12.92 -13.91 4.78
N THR A 780 13.24 -12.89 5.58
CA THR A 780 13.08 -11.44 5.30
C THR A 780 14.31 -10.76 4.66
N LEU A 781 14.05 -9.88 3.67
CA LEU A 781 14.81 -8.70 3.11
C LEU A 781 16.18 -8.76 2.34
N GLY A 782 16.16 -8.85 0.99
CA GLY A 782 17.31 -8.63 0.08
C GLY A 782 17.95 -9.81 -0.71
N THR A 783 17.24 -10.50 -1.62
CA THR A 783 17.89 -11.40 -2.63
C THR A 783 17.30 -11.20 -4.03
N SER A 784 18.15 -11.00 -5.05
CA SER A 784 17.75 -10.61 -6.41
C SER A 784 17.18 -11.79 -7.23
N GLN A 785 15.94 -11.67 -7.68
CA GLN A 785 15.40 -12.47 -8.80
C GLN A 785 15.56 -11.65 -10.09
N ALA A 786 16.74 -11.72 -10.69
CA ALA A 786 16.81 -11.42 -12.11
C ALA A 786 16.07 -12.57 -12.82
N THR A 787 15.06 -12.20 -13.60
CA THR A 787 14.17 -13.00 -14.46
C THR A 787 14.48 -14.50 -14.53
N ILE A 788 13.88 -15.30 -13.65
CA ILE A 788 13.63 -16.71 -14.01
C ILE A 788 12.41 -16.63 -14.94
N PRO A 789 12.51 -16.98 -16.23
CA PRO A 789 11.34 -16.98 -17.11
C PRO A 789 10.26 -17.87 -16.50
N GLU A 790 9.00 -17.41 -16.45
CA GLU A 790 7.88 -18.27 -16.09
C GLU A 790 7.91 -19.50 -16.98
N PHE A 791 7.93 -20.67 -16.37
CA PHE A 791 7.76 -21.90 -17.09
C PHE A 791 6.91 -22.88 -16.30
N THR A 792 6.14 -23.67 -17.05
CA THR A 792 5.22 -24.67 -16.52
C THR A 792 5.72 -26.07 -16.81
N LEU A 793 6.02 -26.87 -15.76
CA LEU A 793 6.36 -28.31 -15.88
C LEU A 793 5.43 -28.97 -16.90
N ASP A 794 6.02 -29.60 -17.92
CA ASP A 794 5.24 -30.32 -18.91
C ASP A 794 4.45 -31.43 -18.19
N PRO A 795 3.12 -31.50 -18.36
CA PRO A 795 2.30 -32.54 -17.74
C PRO A 795 2.77 -33.97 -18.05
N GLU A 796 3.55 -34.16 -19.12
CA GLU A 796 4.09 -35.44 -19.57
C GLU A 796 5.54 -35.69 -19.12
N ALA A 797 6.21 -34.72 -18.49
CA ALA A 797 7.57 -34.91 -17.97
C ALA A 797 7.57 -35.90 -16.80
N ASN A 798 8.48 -36.88 -16.84
CA ASN A 798 8.61 -37.88 -15.79
C ASN A 798 9.96 -37.82 -15.05
N ILE A 799 10.83 -36.87 -15.38
CA ILE A 799 11.97 -36.49 -14.53
C ILE A 799 12.23 -34.98 -14.59
N VAL A 800 12.62 -34.41 -13.45
CA VAL A 800 12.94 -32.99 -13.24
C VAL A 800 14.32 -32.84 -12.60
N PHE A 801 15.03 -31.78 -12.97
CA PHE A 801 16.29 -31.32 -12.38
C PHE A 801 16.19 -29.86 -11.92
N ALA A 802 16.94 -29.49 -10.88
CA ALA A 802 17.22 -28.11 -10.47
C ALA A 802 18.66 -27.97 -10.02
N TYR A 803 19.26 -26.79 -10.17
CA TYR A 803 20.57 -26.48 -9.59
C TYR A 803 20.60 -25.13 -8.90
N LEU A 804 21.55 -25.00 -7.98
CA LEU A 804 21.88 -23.78 -7.26
C LEU A 804 23.40 -23.65 -7.17
N ALA A 805 23.91 -22.46 -7.45
CA ALA A 805 25.33 -22.15 -7.36
C ALA A 805 25.56 -20.82 -6.64
N THR A 806 26.70 -20.70 -5.95
CA THR A 806 27.15 -19.47 -5.28
C THR A 806 28.64 -19.25 -5.49
N GLN A 807 29.08 -17.99 -5.40
CA GLN A 807 30.49 -17.58 -5.42
C GLN A 807 30.98 -17.01 -4.07
N SER A 808 30.12 -16.95 -3.04
CA SER A 808 30.35 -16.18 -1.81
C SER A 808 30.61 -17.01 -0.55
N GLY A 809 31.05 -18.26 -0.68
CA GLY A 809 31.44 -19.11 0.47
C GLY A 809 30.27 -19.56 1.34
N ILE A 810 29.06 -19.50 0.80
CA ILE A 810 27.82 -19.89 1.47
C ILE A 810 27.72 -21.40 1.54
N ASP A 811 27.30 -21.92 2.68
CA ASP A 811 27.05 -23.35 2.84
C ASP A 811 25.73 -23.77 2.20
N LEU A 812 25.80 -24.46 1.06
CA LEU A 812 24.63 -25.03 0.38
C LEU A 812 24.12 -26.33 1.03
N SER A 813 24.79 -26.86 2.06
CA SER A 813 24.41 -28.13 2.71
C SER A 813 23.07 -28.08 3.43
N VAL A 814 22.65 -26.89 3.85
CA VAL A 814 21.39 -26.63 4.54
C VAL A 814 20.21 -26.46 3.58
N VAL A 815 20.47 -26.26 2.29
CA VAL A 815 19.44 -25.97 1.28
C VAL A 815 18.77 -27.25 0.79
N THR A 816 17.43 -27.23 0.76
CA THR A 816 16.60 -28.36 0.33
C THR A 816 15.65 -27.95 -0.80
N ALA A 817 15.52 -28.76 -1.86
CA ALA A 817 14.58 -28.50 -2.95
C ALA A 817 13.33 -29.39 -2.85
N LYS A 818 12.14 -28.82 -3.06
CA LYS A 818 10.86 -29.55 -3.11
C LYS A 818 10.02 -29.20 -4.33
N ILE A 819 9.35 -30.14 -4.97
CA ILE A 819 8.38 -29.87 -6.06
C ILE A 819 7.04 -30.52 -5.73
N GLY A 820 5.94 -29.75 -5.78
CA GLY A 820 4.62 -30.24 -5.38
C GLY A 820 4.56 -30.78 -3.94
N GLY A 821 5.40 -30.25 -3.04
CA GLY A 821 5.54 -30.72 -1.66
C GLY A 821 6.50 -31.91 -1.46
N VAL A 822 6.96 -32.56 -2.53
CA VAL A 822 7.87 -33.71 -2.49
C VAL A 822 9.33 -33.24 -2.51
N THR A 823 10.16 -33.78 -1.61
CA THR A 823 11.59 -33.45 -1.55
C THR A 823 12.35 -34.11 -2.69
N MET A 824 13.15 -33.33 -3.41
CA MET A 824 13.98 -33.81 -4.52
C MET A 824 15.26 -34.49 -4.01
N ASN A 825 15.74 -35.49 -4.75
CA ASN A 825 17.04 -36.12 -4.50
C ASN A 825 18.17 -35.14 -4.77
N ARG A 826 19.24 -35.17 -3.97
CA ARG A 826 20.37 -34.22 -4.06
C ARG A 826 21.65 -34.93 -4.44
N LEU A 827 22.38 -34.40 -5.43
CA LEU A 827 23.76 -34.80 -5.74
C LEU A 827 24.76 -34.22 -4.72
N PRO A 828 25.97 -34.79 -4.57
CA PRO A 828 26.99 -34.20 -3.71
C PRO A 828 27.25 -32.72 -4.05
N ILE A 829 27.44 -31.91 -3.02
CA ILE A 829 27.78 -30.50 -3.19
C ILE A 829 29.23 -30.41 -3.63
N MET A 830 29.46 -29.69 -4.71
CA MET A 830 30.79 -29.49 -5.28
C MET A 830 31.32 -28.12 -4.89
N SER A 831 32.63 -28.04 -4.63
CA SER A 831 33.26 -26.79 -4.22
C SER A 831 34.63 -26.60 -4.85
N ASN A 832 34.90 -25.39 -5.32
CA ASN A 832 36.18 -24.97 -5.88
C ASN A 832 36.52 -23.56 -5.35
N GLY A 833 37.25 -23.51 -4.25
CA GLY A 833 37.41 -22.28 -3.45
C GLY A 833 36.10 -21.91 -2.75
N SER A 834 35.72 -20.63 -2.80
CA SER A 834 34.44 -20.12 -2.26
C SER A 834 33.23 -20.41 -3.15
N ASN A 835 33.45 -21.05 -4.30
CA ASN A 835 32.40 -21.39 -5.25
C ASN A 835 31.77 -22.74 -4.88
N GLN A 836 30.44 -22.79 -4.75
CA GLN A 836 29.71 -24.04 -4.54
C GLN A 836 28.63 -24.26 -5.61
N LEU A 837 28.43 -25.51 -6.01
CA LEU A 837 27.38 -25.95 -6.94
C LEU A 837 26.68 -27.18 -6.39
N VAL A 838 25.35 -27.17 -6.40
CA VAL A 838 24.50 -28.31 -6.02
C VAL A 838 23.42 -28.54 -7.08
N VAL A 839 23.08 -29.81 -7.31
CA VAL A 839 22.02 -30.21 -8.26
C VAL A 839 21.06 -31.17 -7.56
N TRP A 840 19.77 -30.97 -7.78
CA TRP A 840 18.68 -31.83 -7.36
C TRP A 840 17.97 -32.46 -8.56
N TRP A 841 17.33 -33.60 -8.33
CA TRP A 841 16.49 -34.26 -9.32
C TRP A 841 15.33 -35.03 -8.67
N LEU A 842 14.23 -35.24 -9.40
CA LEU A 842 13.12 -36.09 -8.97
C LEU A 842 12.50 -36.82 -10.17
N LEU A 843 12.30 -38.12 -10.02
CA LEU A 843 11.53 -38.95 -10.96
C LEU A 843 10.04 -38.90 -10.58
N ASP A 844 9.17 -38.88 -11.58
CA ASP A 844 7.71 -38.84 -11.46
C ASP A 844 7.21 -37.71 -10.54
N PRO A 845 7.50 -36.43 -10.88
CA PRO A 845 7.04 -35.30 -10.06
C PRO A 845 5.50 -35.26 -9.95
N PRO A 846 4.94 -34.74 -8.84
CA PRO A 846 3.50 -34.70 -8.64
C PRO A 846 2.74 -33.98 -9.77
N THR A 847 1.64 -34.58 -10.23
CA THR A 847 0.83 -34.04 -11.34
C THR A 847 0.34 -32.62 -11.03
N GLY A 848 0.57 -31.69 -11.94
CA GLY A 848 0.16 -30.30 -11.80
C GLY A 848 1.07 -29.45 -10.91
N ALA A 849 2.18 -29.99 -10.39
CA ALA A 849 3.20 -29.20 -9.73
C ALA A 849 3.86 -28.23 -10.72
N ARG A 850 3.81 -26.93 -10.42
CA ARG A 850 4.32 -25.89 -11.32
C ARG A 850 5.60 -25.22 -10.83
N SER A 851 6.08 -25.53 -9.63
CA SER A 851 7.29 -24.90 -9.07
C SER A 851 8.10 -25.79 -8.13
N ILE A 852 9.42 -25.56 -8.10
CA ILE A 852 10.43 -26.12 -7.20
C ILE A 852 10.73 -25.10 -6.09
N ASN A 853 10.43 -25.43 -4.84
CA ASN A 853 10.68 -24.60 -3.67
C ASN A 853 12.05 -24.93 -3.05
N LEU A 854 12.97 -23.97 -2.99
CA LEU A 854 14.23 -24.04 -2.25
C LEU A 854 14.02 -23.52 -0.82
N LEU A 855 14.20 -24.41 0.15
CA LEU A 855 14.05 -24.14 1.58
C LEU A 855 15.43 -23.88 2.21
N ASN A 856 15.45 -23.02 3.23
CA ASN A 856 16.62 -22.71 4.05
C ASN A 856 17.81 -22.11 3.28
N ALA A 857 17.55 -21.39 2.19
CA ALA A 857 18.59 -20.65 1.47
C ALA A 857 19.08 -19.46 2.31
N PRO A 858 20.39 -19.33 2.58
CA PRO A 858 20.93 -18.22 3.37
C PRO A 858 20.66 -16.83 2.75
N TYR A 859 20.42 -15.85 3.62
CA TYR A 859 19.98 -14.51 3.25
C TYR A 859 21.10 -13.63 2.64
N GLY A 860 20.76 -12.64 1.80
CA GLY A 860 21.66 -11.53 1.42
C GLY A 860 22.76 -11.89 0.42
N SER A 861 22.48 -12.85 -0.46
CA SER A 861 23.50 -13.65 -1.11
C SER A 861 23.26 -13.83 -2.61
N ASN A 862 24.33 -13.79 -3.42
CA ASN A 862 24.22 -13.96 -4.87
C ASN A 862 24.18 -15.45 -5.23
N TYR A 863 23.05 -15.90 -5.78
CA TYR A 863 22.84 -17.26 -6.26
C TYR A 863 22.60 -17.28 -7.77
N ALA A 864 23.08 -18.32 -8.44
CA ALA A 864 22.65 -18.69 -9.78
C ALA A 864 21.80 -19.97 -9.70
N THR A 865 20.66 -19.99 -10.38
CA THR A 865 19.71 -21.12 -10.35
C THR A 865 19.24 -21.49 -11.75
N GLY A 866 18.79 -22.72 -11.91
CA GLY A 866 18.02 -23.13 -13.08
C GLY A 866 17.46 -24.54 -12.95
N ALA A 867 16.63 -24.95 -13.90
CA ALA A 867 15.95 -26.23 -13.88
C ALA A 867 15.77 -26.79 -15.30
N ALA A 868 15.56 -28.11 -15.39
CA ALA A 868 15.28 -28.80 -16.64
C ALA A 868 14.32 -29.98 -16.41
N SER A 869 13.51 -30.32 -17.42
CA SER A 869 12.63 -31.49 -17.37
C SER A 869 12.84 -32.39 -18.58
N TYR A 870 12.69 -33.70 -18.40
CA TYR A 870 12.80 -34.68 -19.47
C TYR A 870 11.62 -35.68 -19.43
N LYS A 871 11.23 -36.13 -20.62
CA LYS A 871 10.18 -37.13 -20.85
C LYS A 871 10.83 -38.45 -21.25
N LEU A 872 10.22 -39.58 -20.88
CA LEU A 872 10.68 -40.94 -21.19
C LEU A 872 11.94 -41.36 -20.42
N ALA A 873 12.18 -40.79 -19.24
CA ALA A 873 13.12 -41.37 -18.29
C ALA A 873 12.68 -42.78 -17.88
N ALA A 874 13.62 -43.70 -17.76
CA ALA A 874 13.39 -45.03 -17.22
C ALA A 874 13.14 -44.97 -15.71
N PRO A 875 12.53 -46.02 -15.12
CA PRO A 875 12.37 -46.11 -13.66
C PRO A 875 13.69 -45.99 -12.87
N ALA A 876 14.83 -46.26 -13.52
CA ALA A 876 16.15 -46.07 -12.93
C ALA A 876 16.56 -44.58 -12.79
N GLY A 877 15.91 -43.66 -13.52
CA GLY A 877 16.14 -42.22 -13.47
C GLY A 877 17.45 -41.77 -14.12
N ILE A 878 18.51 -41.65 -13.33
CA ILE A 878 19.82 -41.15 -13.76
C ILE A 878 20.92 -42.20 -13.59
N GLU A 879 21.96 -42.12 -14.41
CA GLU A 879 23.20 -42.85 -14.20
C GLU A 879 24.17 -42.07 -13.30
N THR A 880 25.36 -42.62 -13.08
CA THR A 880 26.39 -41.96 -12.27
C THR A 880 26.82 -40.64 -12.92
N PRO A 881 26.64 -39.49 -12.25
CA PRO A 881 27.08 -38.20 -12.78
C PRO A 881 28.61 -38.14 -12.91
N VAL A 882 29.09 -37.52 -13.99
CA VAL A 882 30.50 -37.17 -14.14
C VAL A 882 30.71 -35.74 -13.67
N ILE A 883 31.69 -35.54 -12.80
CA ILE A 883 31.97 -34.23 -12.19
C ILE A 883 33.43 -33.86 -12.47
N THR A 884 33.67 -32.61 -12.86
CA THR A 884 35.01 -32.08 -13.11
C THR A 884 35.11 -30.65 -12.60
N GLN A 885 36.28 -30.26 -12.09
CA GLN A 885 36.53 -28.89 -11.64
C GLN A 885 37.99 -28.52 -11.92
N GLY A 886 38.28 -27.23 -12.06
CA GLY A 886 39.62 -26.77 -12.38
C GLY A 886 39.76 -25.26 -12.41
N TYR A 887 40.89 -24.78 -12.93
CA TYR A 887 41.16 -23.37 -13.20
C TYR A 887 41.68 -23.25 -14.63
N SER A 888 40.86 -22.79 -15.56
CA SER A 888 41.20 -22.72 -16.98
C SER A 888 40.30 -21.76 -17.73
N ALA A 889 40.77 -21.25 -18.87
CA ALA A 889 39.93 -20.45 -19.77
C ALA A 889 38.96 -21.31 -20.61
N SER A 890 39.12 -22.64 -20.62
CA SER A 890 38.25 -23.57 -21.33
C SER A 890 37.78 -24.73 -20.44
N PRO A 891 36.78 -24.50 -19.56
CA PRO A 891 36.14 -25.55 -18.76
C PRO A 891 35.56 -26.66 -19.63
N SER A 892 35.71 -27.94 -19.26
CA SER A 892 35.05 -29.04 -19.97
C SER A 892 34.67 -30.23 -19.09
N VAL A 893 33.49 -30.80 -19.31
CA VAL A 893 33.04 -32.06 -18.67
C VAL A 893 32.50 -33.02 -19.72
N SER A 894 32.86 -34.29 -19.62
CA SER A 894 32.44 -35.33 -20.58
C SER A 894 31.69 -36.45 -19.88
N ALA A 895 30.60 -36.93 -20.49
CA ALA A 895 29.88 -38.10 -20.03
C ALA A 895 29.42 -38.95 -21.22
N THR A 896 29.22 -40.23 -21.00
CA THR A 896 28.74 -41.17 -22.01
C THR A 896 27.35 -41.65 -21.66
N THR A 897 26.47 -41.77 -22.65
CA THR A 897 25.14 -42.36 -22.49
C THR A 897 24.87 -43.38 -23.60
N ASN A 898 23.89 -44.25 -23.38
CA ASN A 898 23.48 -45.24 -24.39
C ASN A 898 22.86 -44.58 -25.64
N SER A 899 22.61 -45.34 -26.71
CA SER A 899 22.20 -44.82 -28.03
C SER A 899 20.97 -43.91 -28.01
N HIS A 900 20.11 -44.01 -26.99
CA HIS A 900 18.86 -43.27 -26.84
C HIS A 900 18.80 -42.43 -25.56
N GLY A 901 19.91 -42.35 -24.80
CA GLY A 901 20.02 -41.60 -23.56
C GLY A 901 20.33 -40.12 -23.80
N ARG A 902 20.04 -39.31 -22.78
CA ARG A 902 20.32 -37.86 -22.77
C ARG A 902 21.25 -37.51 -21.62
N ILE A 903 21.95 -36.39 -21.72
CA ILE A 903 22.83 -35.90 -20.64
C ILE A 903 22.42 -34.49 -20.27
N VAL A 904 22.16 -34.25 -18.99
CA VAL A 904 21.93 -32.92 -18.40
C VAL A 904 23.24 -32.40 -17.83
N ASN A 905 23.65 -31.17 -18.17
CA ASN A 905 24.86 -30.57 -17.64
C ASN A 905 24.59 -29.36 -16.73
N ALA A 906 25.52 -29.05 -15.84
CA ALA A 906 25.52 -27.82 -15.05
C ALA A 906 26.96 -27.29 -14.93
N PHE A 907 27.17 -25.98 -15.10
CA PHE A 907 28.47 -25.33 -14.96
C PHE A 907 28.40 -24.16 -13.96
N LEU A 908 29.52 -23.93 -13.28
CA LEU A 908 29.82 -22.73 -12.50
C LEU A 908 31.24 -22.28 -12.83
N TYR A 909 31.48 -21.00 -13.08
CA TYR A 909 32.83 -20.45 -13.30
C TYR A 909 32.95 -19.03 -12.75
N GLY A 910 34.15 -18.63 -12.33
CA GLY A 910 34.49 -17.22 -12.09
C GLY A 910 34.72 -16.49 -13.42
N GLY A 911 34.37 -15.21 -13.52
CA GLY A 911 34.68 -14.38 -14.71
C GLY A 911 33.59 -14.31 -15.80
N GLN A 912 33.90 -13.61 -16.89
CA GLN A 912 32.99 -13.30 -18.01
C GLN A 912 33.19 -14.29 -19.17
N THR A 913 32.11 -14.71 -19.84
CA THR A 913 32.19 -15.57 -21.04
C THR A 913 32.44 -14.74 -22.29
N SER A 914 33.25 -15.25 -23.22
CA SER A 914 33.56 -14.54 -24.49
C SER A 914 32.79 -15.09 -25.69
N ALA A 915 32.46 -16.39 -25.67
CA ALA A 915 31.67 -17.04 -26.71
C ALA A 915 31.15 -18.40 -26.19
N TYR A 916 29.95 -18.77 -26.63
CA TYR A 916 29.42 -20.12 -26.48
C TYR A 916 29.60 -20.86 -27.81
N ASN A 917 30.44 -21.92 -27.87
CA ASN A 917 30.68 -22.61 -29.14
C ASN A 917 29.52 -23.57 -29.46
N GLN A 918 28.73 -23.15 -30.45
CA GLN A 918 27.50 -23.79 -30.97
C GLN A 918 27.79 -24.92 -31.96
N THR A 919 28.11 -26.11 -31.48
CA THR A 919 28.21 -27.28 -32.37
C THR A 919 27.53 -28.48 -31.76
N GLU A 920 26.20 -28.55 -31.89
CA GLU A 920 25.42 -29.71 -32.38
C GLU A 920 23.90 -29.43 -32.27
N ARG A 921 23.09 -30.10 -33.10
CA ARG A 921 21.67 -29.79 -33.38
C ARG A 921 20.78 -30.00 -32.14
N GLY A 922 19.97 -28.99 -31.78
CA GLY A 922 18.90 -29.11 -30.76
C GLY A 922 18.47 -27.82 -30.03
N HIS A 923 19.02 -26.65 -30.37
CA HIS A 923 18.96 -25.45 -29.53
C HIS A 923 17.98 -24.36 -30.01
N LEU A 924 16.70 -24.42 -29.64
CA LEU A 924 15.80 -23.27 -29.72
C LEU A 924 15.49 -22.78 -28.29
N ASP A 925 15.85 -21.53 -27.99
CA ASP A 925 15.40 -20.71 -26.84
C ASP A 925 16.17 -20.74 -25.51
N ALA A 926 17.49 -20.93 -25.57
CA ALA A 926 18.41 -20.74 -24.44
C ALA A 926 18.88 -19.28 -24.27
N VAL A 927 18.49 -18.57 -23.21
CA VAL A 927 19.07 -17.26 -22.84
C VAL A 927 20.14 -17.46 -21.76
N ALA A 928 21.38 -17.04 -22.02
CA ALA A 928 22.46 -17.13 -21.04
C ALA A 928 22.17 -16.24 -19.82
N PHE A 929 22.25 -16.81 -18.61
CA PHE A 929 22.04 -16.11 -17.35
C PHE A 929 23.32 -16.17 -16.51
N GLY A 930 24.22 -15.19 -16.67
CA GLY A 930 25.46 -15.13 -15.88
C GLY A 930 26.28 -16.44 -15.86
N ALA A 931 26.71 -16.88 -14.67
CA ALA A 931 27.66 -17.98 -14.46
C ALA A 931 27.02 -19.37 -14.21
N GLY A 932 26.05 -19.79 -15.04
CA GLY A 932 25.57 -21.17 -15.05
C GLY A 932 24.60 -21.50 -16.20
N LEU A 933 24.71 -22.71 -16.76
CA LEU A 933 23.95 -23.15 -17.95
C LEU A 933 23.55 -24.62 -17.81
N ILE A 934 22.31 -24.97 -18.17
CA ILE A 934 21.83 -26.35 -18.43
C ILE A 934 21.33 -26.44 -19.87
N PHE A 935 21.92 -27.28 -20.73
CA PHE A 935 21.23 -27.90 -21.88
C PHE A 935 21.83 -29.26 -22.23
N GLY A 936 20.97 -30.21 -22.60
CA GLY A 936 21.36 -31.50 -23.18
C GLY A 936 20.68 -31.73 -24.53
N ASP A 937 21.46 -31.92 -25.59
CA ASP A 937 21.05 -32.79 -26.70
C ASP A 937 22.29 -33.45 -27.30
N ALA A 938 22.45 -34.75 -27.10
CA ALA A 938 23.19 -35.59 -28.03
C ALA A 938 22.51 -36.96 -28.06
N PRO A 939 22.27 -37.54 -29.24
CA PRO A 939 21.90 -38.93 -29.36
C PRO A 939 23.15 -39.79 -29.20
N GLY A 940 23.14 -40.74 -28.25
CA GLY A 940 24.01 -41.91 -28.24
C GLY A 940 25.53 -41.71 -28.33
N GLY A 941 26.23 -41.82 -27.19
CA GLY A 941 27.69 -41.86 -27.16
C GLY A 941 28.32 -40.93 -26.12
N SER A 942 29.62 -40.67 -26.28
CA SER A 942 30.39 -39.77 -25.42
C SER A 942 30.21 -38.32 -25.84
N VAL A 943 29.72 -37.48 -24.94
CA VAL A 943 29.47 -36.05 -25.15
C VAL A 943 30.42 -35.25 -24.28
N THR A 944 31.01 -34.19 -24.82
CA THR A 944 31.86 -33.26 -24.07
C THR A 944 31.28 -31.86 -24.14
N PHE A 945 30.91 -31.31 -22.99
CA PHE A 945 30.46 -29.93 -22.86
C PHE A 945 31.67 -29.06 -22.55
N THR A 946 31.90 -28.01 -23.34
CA THR A 946 33.03 -27.09 -23.18
C THR A 946 32.55 -25.65 -23.15
N GLN A 947 33.09 -24.85 -22.23
CA GLN A 947 32.85 -23.41 -22.15
C GLN A 947 34.11 -22.63 -22.54
N THR A 948 33.94 -21.37 -22.99
CA THR A 948 35.06 -20.46 -23.27
C THR A 948 34.92 -19.18 -22.43
N LEU A 949 35.90 -18.95 -21.57
CA LEU A 949 35.98 -17.80 -20.68
C LEU A 949 36.92 -16.74 -21.27
N THR A 950 36.61 -15.47 -21.01
CA THR A 950 37.48 -14.33 -21.39
C THR A 950 38.87 -14.40 -20.75
N ALA A 951 39.00 -15.05 -19.59
CA ALA A 951 40.25 -15.33 -18.91
C ALA A 951 40.14 -16.64 -18.10
N ALA A 952 41.29 -17.22 -17.72
CA ALA A 952 41.28 -18.42 -16.87
C ALA A 952 40.69 -18.12 -15.49
N ALA A 953 39.82 -19.00 -15.03
CA ALA A 953 39.09 -18.82 -13.78
C ALA A 953 38.71 -20.17 -13.15
N PRO A 954 38.41 -20.21 -11.83
CA PRO A 954 37.97 -21.44 -11.19
C PRO A 954 36.59 -21.83 -11.72
N TRP A 955 36.40 -23.13 -11.97
CA TRP A 955 35.13 -23.66 -12.49
C TRP A 955 34.79 -25.04 -11.93
N ILE A 956 33.51 -25.39 -12.00
CA ILE A 956 32.91 -26.69 -11.67
C ILE A 956 31.96 -27.06 -12.82
N GLY A 957 31.99 -28.31 -13.27
CA GLY A 957 31.12 -28.86 -14.29
C GLY A 957 30.58 -30.22 -13.86
N ILE A 958 29.29 -30.45 -14.06
CA ILE A 958 28.60 -31.71 -13.77
C ILE A 958 27.88 -32.14 -15.06
N ALA A 959 27.97 -33.42 -15.42
CA ALA A 959 27.24 -34.05 -16.50
C ALA A 959 26.48 -35.29 -15.97
N ILE A 960 25.17 -35.35 -16.19
CA ILE A 960 24.24 -36.30 -15.58
C ILE A 960 23.55 -37.08 -16.71
N PRO A 961 23.96 -38.33 -17.00
CA PRO A 961 23.24 -39.15 -17.96
C PRO A 961 21.88 -39.57 -17.41
N ILE A 962 20.84 -39.46 -18.23
CA ILE A 962 19.48 -39.94 -17.97
C ILE A 962 19.34 -41.32 -18.59
N VAL A 963 18.84 -42.28 -17.80
CA VAL A 963 18.48 -43.60 -18.33
C VAL A 963 17.17 -43.44 -19.10
N SER A 964 17.17 -43.73 -20.40
CA SER A 964 16.00 -43.56 -21.28
C SER A 964 15.24 -44.87 -21.49
N ASN A 965 13.91 -44.80 -21.53
CA ASN A 965 13.01 -45.90 -21.93
C ASN A 965 12.74 -45.95 -23.44
N ALA A 966 13.33 -45.04 -24.22
CA ALA A 966 13.13 -45.01 -25.67
C ALA A 966 13.86 -46.22 -26.31
N GLU A 967 13.08 -47.10 -26.95
CA GLU A 967 13.60 -48.12 -27.88
C GLU A 967 14.16 -47.51 -29.16
#